data_AF-A0A919RFU8-F1
#
_entry.id   AF-A0A919RFU8-F1
#
_cell.length_a   1.000
_cell.length_b   1.000
_cell.length_c   1.000
_cell.angle_alpha   90.00
_cell.angle_beta   90.00
_cell.angle_gamma   90.00
#
_symmetry.space_group_name_H-M   'P 1'
#
loop_
_entity.id
_entity.type
_entity.pdbx_description
1 polymer ?
#
loop_
_entity_poly.entity_id
_entity_poly.type
_entity_poly.pdbx_seq_one_letter_code
_entity_poly.pdbx_strand_id
1 'polypeptide(L)'
;MRLRDGKPHLPATSVKGMLRAAYEAVTNSRFGVFEPHDEPFGFRRSADFALRLVPVMVTSTKKILKFEVAGVKMYDKKTGRDISAEEWGWTPAHRDRVQARIREKVSRRYGKEIRTARVIGILPKDSTERFVKEHGELIVSGAMCVTGPTIEGKTTERLFYARPGSPPPELRTAKPWETLEAEWDLLIRNYRDAHTDDELLNRKGADGLPAGPGERIGDGPGRLAWSPHLHDQDRMRLTGGTLCFASLNDRDEVVRLYPVLVPRDLYDVTPASLLGDTLAPAPSYDRLSPADRVFGWVAPHASGRRPSGYRGRLSVGPVRCVTDAAHAVHRFDGDGLALAILGQPKPQQGRFYVSESAERPERPVPDGTGKEALYRAGRGLRGRKAYWHHAGLDPVDHWRIPSQGDPAQLMAGGRYREYVRSRAVPEGEENNPRIVGGGRRYFTTAADQRDNQNRSIGGWVNPGTEFSFTVDVRDLDDHELGALVWLLSLPEGHFHRLGLGRPLGFGSVRLSIDHAATRLHSGRQYAAFYSALSGVLPDEDCAAVAAGALAVFNRRVDGIPALVKVRDALLAVARGNPDLPVHYPRTRDVRLSPAVTVAPPDPRGRNFEWFSENERLEKGRVAPGRGRALPAADAKDPLTAYPAKGGNGQWGNTRRSSDGGGGKSGRPSHRPR
;
A
#
# COMPACT_ATOMS: atom_id res chain seq x y z
N MET A 1 2.74 -26.10 -3.99
CA MET A 1 3.78 -26.73 -3.14
C MET A 1 4.46 -27.83 -3.95
N ARG A 2 5.79 -27.96 -3.89
CA ARG A 2 6.47 -29.09 -4.55
C ARG A 2 6.37 -30.32 -3.65
N LEU A 3 6.15 -31.49 -4.26
CA LEU A 3 6.14 -32.77 -3.57
C LEU A 3 7.42 -33.53 -3.87
N ARG A 4 7.87 -34.35 -2.93
CA ARG A 4 8.90 -35.37 -3.11
C ARG A 4 8.33 -36.68 -2.58
N ASP A 5 8.23 -37.69 -3.44
CA ASP A 5 7.67 -39.00 -3.09
C ASP A 5 6.27 -38.91 -2.46
N GLY A 6 5.42 -38.07 -3.04
CA GLY A 6 4.06 -37.81 -2.54
C GLY A 6 4.00 -36.92 -1.29
N LYS A 7 5.12 -36.68 -0.61
CA LYS A 7 5.19 -35.87 0.61
C LYS A 7 5.48 -34.39 0.32
N PRO A 8 5.01 -33.46 1.16
CA PRO A 8 5.32 -32.04 1.02
C PRO A 8 6.82 -31.77 1.20
N HIS A 9 7.41 -30.97 0.31
CA HIS A 9 8.78 -30.50 0.46
C HIS A 9 8.80 -29.07 1.03
N LEU A 10 9.35 -28.92 2.24
CA LEU A 10 9.63 -27.64 2.87
C LEU A 10 11.14 -27.32 2.72
N PRO A 11 11.54 -26.25 2.02
CA PRO A 11 12.96 -25.89 1.92
C PRO A 11 13.55 -25.50 3.28
N ALA A 12 14.76 -25.98 3.59
CA ALA A 12 15.52 -25.57 4.78
C ALA A 12 15.74 -24.06 4.85
N THR A 13 15.87 -23.40 3.70
CA THR A 13 15.98 -21.93 3.59
C THR A 13 14.73 -21.21 4.09
N SER A 14 13.53 -21.79 3.93
CA SER A 14 12.29 -21.22 4.47
C SER A 14 12.27 -21.27 5.99
N VAL A 15 12.71 -22.39 6.59
CA VAL A 15 12.83 -22.53 8.04
C VAL A 15 13.89 -21.57 8.59
N LYS A 16 15.06 -21.49 7.95
CA LYS A 16 16.13 -20.56 8.33
C LYS A 16 15.67 -19.10 8.22
N GLY A 17 14.94 -18.74 7.17
CA GLY A 17 14.40 -17.39 6.99
C GLY A 17 13.36 -17.01 8.03
N MET A 18 12.45 -17.94 8.37
CA MET A 18 11.47 -17.77 9.46
C MET A 18 12.17 -17.56 10.81
N LEU A 19 13.10 -18.44 11.16
CA LEU A 19 13.86 -18.33 12.41
C LEU A 19 14.66 -17.03 12.44
N ARG A 20 15.32 -16.63 11.34
CA ARG A 20 16.04 -15.36 11.25
C ARG A 20 15.13 -14.17 11.54
N ALA A 21 13.97 -14.10 10.88
CA ALA A 21 13.05 -12.98 11.05
C ALA A 21 12.51 -12.89 12.49
N ALA A 22 12.18 -14.02 13.11
CA ALA A 22 11.72 -14.07 14.49
C ALA A 22 12.85 -13.74 15.49
N TYR A 23 14.07 -14.19 15.20
CA TYR A 23 15.27 -13.88 15.98
C TYR A 23 15.62 -12.40 15.91
N GLU A 24 15.58 -11.81 14.71
CA GLU A 24 15.75 -10.37 14.53
C GLU A 24 14.76 -9.56 15.36
N ALA A 25 13.50 -10.01 15.42
CA ALA A 25 12.46 -9.38 16.21
C ALA A 25 12.72 -9.50 17.71
N VAL A 26 12.88 -10.71 18.25
CA VAL A 26 12.96 -10.94 19.70
C VAL A 26 14.23 -10.34 20.33
N THR A 27 15.34 -10.31 19.61
CA THR A 27 16.58 -9.69 20.09
C THR A 27 16.67 -8.20 19.74
N ASN A 28 15.64 -7.64 19.09
CA ASN A 28 15.67 -6.31 18.48
C ASN A 28 16.94 -6.03 17.66
N SER A 29 17.39 -7.03 16.89
CA SER A 29 18.55 -6.91 16.00
C SER A 29 18.24 -5.98 14.83
N ARG A 30 19.27 -5.73 14.01
CA ARG A 30 19.16 -4.98 12.75
C ARG A 30 18.23 -5.70 11.78
N PHE A 31 17.65 -4.94 10.85
CA PHE A 31 16.97 -5.52 9.69
C PHE A 31 18.01 -6.10 8.75
N GLY A 32 18.14 -7.43 8.72
CA GLY A 32 19.10 -8.11 7.84
C GLY A 32 18.82 -7.84 6.36
N VAL A 33 17.55 -7.61 6.03
CA VAL A 33 17.09 -7.13 4.72
C VAL A 33 16.16 -5.95 4.96
N PHE A 34 16.48 -4.83 4.34
CA PHE A 34 15.61 -3.66 4.22
C PHE A 34 15.66 -3.25 2.75
N GLU A 35 14.55 -3.41 2.03
CA GLU A 35 14.47 -3.02 0.62
C GLU A 35 14.86 -1.53 0.47
N PRO A 36 15.52 -1.13 -0.63
CA PRO A 36 15.95 0.25 -0.81
C PRO A 36 14.71 1.15 -0.83
N HIS A 37 14.58 1.94 0.22
CA HIS A 37 13.57 2.99 0.38
C HIS A 37 14.26 4.36 0.36
N ASP A 38 15.21 4.49 -0.58
CA ASP A 38 16.16 5.59 -0.69
C ASP A 38 15.63 6.73 -1.55
N GLU A 39 14.45 6.57 -2.14
CA GLU A 39 13.73 7.63 -2.84
C GLU A 39 12.48 8.06 -2.06
N PRO A 40 12.16 9.37 -2.03
CA PRO A 40 10.90 9.83 -1.47
C PRO A 40 9.69 9.23 -2.20
N PHE A 41 8.71 8.77 -1.44
CA PHE A 41 7.46 8.29 -2.03
C PHE A 41 6.60 9.43 -2.57
N GLY A 42 5.88 9.16 -3.66
CA GLY A 42 4.80 10.02 -4.12
C GLY A 42 3.45 9.72 -3.48
N PHE A 43 2.65 10.76 -3.26
CA PHE A 43 1.28 10.69 -2.78
C PHE A 43 0.36 11.63 -3.55
N ARG A 44 -0.92 11.28 -3.67
CA ARG A 44 -1.89 12.12 -4.41
C ARG A 44 -2.35 13.32 -3.57
N ARG A 45 -2.29 14.53 -4.14
CA ARG A 45 -2.86 15.75 -3.53
C ARG A 45 -4.37 15.83 -3.74
N SER A 46 -5.04 16.62 -2.89
CA SER A 46 -6.47 16.89 -3.02
C SER A 46 -6.77 17.88 -4.16
N ALA A 47 -8.02 17.94 -4.60
CA ALA A 47 -8.45 18.92 -5.60
C ALA A 47 -8.27 20.38 -5.13
N ASP A 48 -8.35 20.64 -3.82
CA ASP A 48 -8.14 21.97 -3.24
C ASP A 48 -6.69 22.44 -3.37
N PHE A 49 -5.73 21.51 -3.46
CA PHE A 49 -4.33 21.86 -3.73
C PHE A 49 -4.14 22.53 -5.09
N ALA A 50 -4.95 22.14 -6.09
CA ALA A 50 -4.92 22.73 -7.42
C ALA A 50 -5.12 24.25 -7.42
N LEU A 51 -5.87 24.78 -6.43
CA LEU A 51 -6.15 26.20 -6.29
C LEU A 51 -4.92 27.03 -5.89
N ARG A 52 -3.84 26.38 -5.45
CA ARG A 52 -2.58 27.02 -5.05
C ARG A 52 -1.51 26.93 -6.15
N LEU A 53 -1.80 26.22 -7.23
CA LEU A 53 -0.86 26.06 -8.33
C LEU A 53 -1.05 27.18 -9.36
N VAL A 54 0.06 27.68 -9.89
CA VAL A 54 0.07 28.67 -10.98
C VAL A 54 0.49 28.00 -12.28
N PRO A 55 -0.16 28.30 -13.42
CA PRO A 55 0.24 27.74 -14.70
C PRO A 55 1.52 28.43 -15.19
N VAL A 56 2.49 27.64 -15.63
CA VAL A 56 3.81 28.12 -16.06
C VAL A 56 4.27 27.45 -17.35
N MET A 57 5.21 28.10 -18.04
CA MET A 57 5.99 27.51 -19.12
C MET A 57 7.48 27.54 -18.76
N VAL A 58 8.15 26.41 -18.96
CA VAL A 58 9.62 26.34 -18.89
C VAL A 58 10.21 26.79 -20.23
N THR A 59 11.21 27.66 -20.22
CA THR A 59 11.92 28.08 -21.44
C THR A 59 13.10 27.15 -21.74
N SER A 60 13.64 27.20 -22.96
CA SER A 60 14.90 26.50 -23.31
C SER A 60 16.09 26.95 -22.47
N THR A 61 16.04 28.17 -21.93
CA THR A 61 17.04 28.75 -21.02
C THR A 61 16.76 28.47 -19.55
N LYS A 62 15.91 27.46 -19.23
CA LYS A 62 15.59 27.04 -17.86
C LYS A 62 14.97 28.14 -16.99
N LYS A 63 14.27 29.09 -17.61
CA LYS A 63 13.47 30.11 -16.92
C LYS A 63 12.02 29.66 -16.81
N ILE A 64 11.31 30.16 -15.79
CA ILE A 64 9.91 29.82 -15.53
C ILE A 64 9.05 31.06 -15.75
N LEU A 65 8.19 31.03 -16.76
CA LEU A 65 7.29 32.13 -17.10
C LEU A 65 5.88 31.82 -16.61
N LYS A 66 5.25 32.73 -15.87
CA LYS A 66 3.89 32.59 -15.36
C LYS A 66 2.85 32.99 -16.41
N PHE A 67 1.81 32.16 -16.54
CA PHE A 67 0.69 32.39 -17.44
C PHE A 67 -0.62 32.52 -16.66
N GLU A 68 -1.69 32.78 -17.38
CA GLU A 68 -3.08 32.60 -16.97
C GLU A 68 -3.66 31.37 -17.70
N VAL A 69 -4.79 30.83 -17.23
CA VAL A 69 -5.47 29.71 -17.89
C VAL A 69 -6.92 29.99 -18.21
N ALA A 70 -7.33 29.64 -19.43
CA ALA A 70 -8.72 29.61 -19.85
C ALA A 70 -9.15 28.18 -20.18
N GLY A 71 -10.34 27.78 -19.75
CA GLY A 71 -10.90 26.47 -20.10
C GLY A 71 -11.37 26.44 -21.55
N VAL A 72 -10.97 25.42 -22.30
CA VAL A 72 -11.36 25.19 -23.70
C VAL A 72 -12.23 23.94 -23.75
N LYS A 73 -13.48 24.06 -24.19
CA LYS A 73 -14.38 22.91 -24.33
C LYS A 73 -13.89 22.03 -25.47
N MET A 74 -13.57 20.76 -25.15
CA MET A 74 -12.99 19.80 -26.10
C MET A 74 -13.73 18.46 -26.08
N TYR A 75 -14.42 18.11 -24.99
CA TYR A 75 -15.01 16.78 -24.83
C TYR A 75 -16.48 16.82 -24.44
N ASP A 76 -17.24 15.87 -24.98
CA ASP A 76 -18.58 15.57 -24.47
C ASP A 76 -18.49 15.01 -23.03
N LYS A 77 -19.39 15.46 -22.16
CA LYS A 77 -19.34 15.13 -20.74
C LYS A 77 -19.60 13.66 -20.45
N LYS A 78 -20.48 13.01 -21.20
CA LYS A 78 -20.90 11.63 -20.94
C LYS A 78 -19.90 10.65 -21.55
N THR A 79 -19.68 10.79 -22.85
CA THR A 79 -18.88 9.88 -23.66
C THR A 79 -17.38 10.15 -23.59
N GLY A 80 -16.98 11.40 -23.30
CA GLY A 80 -15.59 11.84 -23.42
C GLY A 80 -15.07 11.93 -24.85
N ARG A 81 -15.95 11.82 -25.85
CA ARG A 81 -15.64 12.00 -27.26
C ARG A 81 -15.13 13.42 -27.49
N ASP A 82 -14.10 13.54 -28.33
CA ASP A 82 -13.64 14.84 -28.80
C ASP A 82 -14.73 15.49 -29.67
N ILE A 83 -15.09 16.73 -29.33
CA ILE A 83 -16.10 17.56 -30.01
C ILE A 83 -15.49 18.86 -30.55
N SER A 84 -14.16 18.99 -30.51
CA SER A 84 -13.47 20.23 -30.85
C SER A 84 -13.59 20.59 -32.32
N ALA A 85 -13.52 19.60 -33.22
CA ALA A 85 -13.71 19.84 -34.65
C ALA A 85 -15.10 20.39 -34.97
N GLU A 86 -16.13 19.94 -34.24
CA GLU A 86 -17.51 20.41 -34.40
C GLU A 86 -17.72 21.78 -33.75
N GLU A 87 -17.13 22.01 -32.58
CA GLU A 87 -17.27 23.26 -31.83
C GLU A 87 -16.43 24.40 -32.43
N TRP A 88 -15.26 24.08 -33.01
CA TRP A 88 -14.25 25.06 -33.41
C TRP A 88 -13.83 24.97 -34.88
N GLY A 89 -14.29 23.98 -35.64
CA GLY A 89 -13.91 23.76 -37.04
C GLY A 89 -12.55 23.05 -37.23
N TRP A 90 -11.82 22.78 -36.15
CA TRP A 90 -10.55 22.06 -36.13
C TRP A 90 -10.29 21.50 -34.73
N THR A 91 -9.30 20.62 -34.59
CA THR A 91 -8.91 20.03 -33.30
C THR A 91 -7.56 20.58 -32.85
N PRO A 92 -7.54 21.48 -31.85
CA PRO A 92 -6.29 21.96 -31.28
C PRO A 92 -5.48 20.84 -30.63
N ALA A 93 -4.22 20.70 -31.06
CA ALA A 93 -3.24 19.81 -30.47
C ALA A 93 -2.50 20.49 -29.30
N HIS A 94 -1.72 19.70 -28.56
CA HIS A 94 -0.89 20.25 -27.50
C HIS A 94 0.24 21.11 -28.05
N ARG A 95 0.51 22.24 -27.37
CA ARG A 95 1.47 23.29 -27.72
C ARG A 95 1.10 24.11 -28.97
N ASP A 96 -0.01 23.82 -29.63
CA ASP A 96 -0.53 24.67 -30.69
C ASP A 96 -0.65 26.10 -30.20
N ARG A 97 -0.08 27.01 -30.99
CA ARG A 97 -0.19 28.45 -30.75
C ARG A 97 -1.52 28.90 -31.31
N VAL A 98 -2.29 29.58 -30.48
CA VAL A 98 -3.64 30.03 -30.84
C VAL A 98 -3.85 31.49 -30.48
N GLN A 99 -4.74 32.13 -31.23
CA GLN A 99 -5.43 33.32 -30.78
C GLN A 99 -6.80 32.88 -30.22
N ALA A 100 -7.20 33.43 -29.10
CA ALA A 100 -8.46 33.07 -28.47
C ALA A 100 -9.22 34.29 -27.97
N ARG A 101 -10.54 34.22 -28.12
CA ARG A 101 -11.48 35.11 -27.47
C ARG A 101 -11.95 34.46 -26.18
N ILE A 102 -11.75 35.15 -25.06
CA ILE A 102 -12.06 34.63 -23.73
C ILE A 102 -13.03 35.53 -22.99
N ARG A 103 -13.82 34.91 -22.12
CA ARG A 103 -14.68 35.58 -21.16
C ARG A 103 -14.23 35.24 -19.74
N GLU A 104 -13.89 36.27 -18.97
CA GLU A 104 -13.55 36.12 -17.56
C GLU A 104 -14.83 36.15 -16.71
N LYS A 105 -14.86 35.32 -15.66
CA LYS A 105 -15.87 35.34 -14.61
C LYS A 105 -15.17 35.43 -13.28
N VAL A 106 -15.57 36.42 -12.50
CA VAL A 106 -15.17 36.59 -11.11
C VAL A 106 -16.24 35.96 -10.22
N SER A 107 -15.82 35.15 -9.26
CA SER A 107 -16.70 34.54 -8.26
C SER A 107 -16.06 34.61 -6.89
N ARG A 108 -16.86 34.72 -5.83
CA ARG A 108 -16.38 34.57 -4.45
C ARG A 108 -16.60 33.14 -3.98
N ARG A 109 -15.55 32.47 -3.54
CA ARG A 109 -15.62 31.13 -2.93
C ARG A 109 -14.71 31.08 -1.71
N TYR A 110 -15.22 30.61 -0.58
CA TYR A 110 -14.47 30.52 0.69
C TYR A 110 -13.79 31.84 1.10
N GLY A 111 -14.45 32.98 0.86
CA GLY A 111 -13.90 34.30 1.18
C GLY A 111 -12.80 34.80 0.23
N LYS A 112 -12.41 34.03 -0.80
CA LYS A 112 -11.44 34.45 -1.82
C LYS A 112 -12.14 34.76 -3.14
N GLU A 113 -11.64 35.78 -3.82
CA GLU A 113 -12.02 36.08 -5.19
C GLU A 113 -11.31 35.10 -6.13
N ILE A 114 -12.09 34.33 -6.88
CA ILE A 114 -11.62 33.37 -7.86
C ILE A 114 -12.02 33.87 -9.24
N ARG A 115 -11.01 34.21 -10.03
CA ARG A 115 -11.15 34.54 -11.44
C ARG A 115 -11.01 33.27 -12.27
N THR A 116 -11.97 33.02 -13.14
CA THR A 116 -11.94 31.90 -14.09
C THR A 116 -12.14 32.44 -15.50
N ALA A 117 -11.41 31.92 -16.48
CA ALA A 117 -11.61 32.28 -17.88
C ALA A 117 -12.11 31.07 -18.68
N ARG A 118 -12.94 31.33 -19.69
CA ARG A 118 -13.37 30.32 -20.67
C ARG A 118 -13.15 30.84 -22.08
N VAL A 119 -12.69 29.97 -22.96
CA VAL A 119 -12.59 30.25 -24.39
C VAL A 119 -13.98 30.16 -25.01
N ILE A 120 -14.33 31.18 -25.80
CA ILE A 120 -15.59 31.31 -26.55
C ILE A 120 -15.36 31.47 -28.05
N GLY A 121 -14.10 31.56 -28.48
CA GLY A 121 -13.66 31.47 -29.87
C GLY A 121 -12.17 31.17 -29.88
N ILE A 122 -11.73 30.28 -30.78
CA ILE A 122 -10.32 29.89 -30.92
C ILE A 122 -9.94 29.78 -32.38
N LEU A 123 -8.79 30.34 -32.75
CA LEU A 123 -8.23 30.28 -34.10
C LEU A 123 -6.76 29.85 -34.00
N PRO A 124 -6.25 29.07 -34.97
CA PRO A 124 -4.81 28.88 -35.12
C PRO A 124 -4.11 30.24 -35.19
N LYS A 125 -2.91 30.35 -34.60
CA LYS A 125 -2.19 31.63 -34.55
C LYS A 125 -1.96 32.23 -35.95
N ASP A 126 -1.74 31.38 -36.94
CA ASP A 126 -1.45 31.77 -38.31
C ASP A 126 -2.73 31.92 -39.17
N SER A 127 -3.91 31.90 -38.56
CA SER A 127 -5.17 32.18 -39.25
C SER A 127 -5.18 33.60 -39.82
N THR A 128 -5.73 33.74 -41.02
CA THR A 128 -6.03 35.04 -41.65
C THR A 128 -7.25 35.71 -41.02
N GLU A 129 -8.11 34.92 -40.37
CA GLU A 129 -9.25 35.42 -39.61
C GLU A 129 -8.79 36.12 -38.32
N ARG A 130 -9.56 37.14 -37.90
CA ARG A 130 -9.29 37.93 -36.70
C ARG A 130 -10.56 38.09 -35.89
N PHE A 131 -10.46 37.92 -34.58
CA PHE A 131 -11.58 38.21 -33.69
C PHE A 131 -11.88 39.70 -33.65
N VAL A 132 -13.15 40.04 -33.74
CA VAL A 132 -13.67 41.36 -33.35
C VAL A 132 -13.93 41.32 -31.85
N LYS A 133 -13.41 42.30 -31.12
CA LYS A 133 -13.57 42.37 -29.66
C LYS A 133 -14.98 42.84 -29.31
N GLU A 134 -15.76 42.00 -28.64
CA GLU A 134 -17.05 42.39 -28.07
C GLU A 134 -16.91 42.86 -26.60
N HIS A 135 -17.96 43.52 -26.09
CA HIS A 135 -17.95 44.09 -24.74
C HIS A 135 -17.79 43.01 -23.66
N GLY A 136 -16.78 43.16 -22.79
CA GLY A 136 -16.49 42.21 -21.70
C GLY A 136 -15.61 41.01 -22.11
N GLU A 137 -15.06 41.01 -23.33
CA GLU A 137 -14.21 39.93 -23.84
C GLU A 137 -12.74 40.36 -23.98
N LEU A 138 -11.83 39.40 -23.85
CA LEU A 138 -10.40 39.60 -24.07
C LEU A 138 -9.96 38.75 -25.26
N ILE A 139 -9.14 39.34 -26.13
CA ILE A 139 -8.40 38.61 -27.16
C ILE A 139 -7.02 38.34 -26.61
N VAL A 140 -6.63 37.08 -26.59
CA VAL A 140 -5.35 36.63 -26.02
C VAL A 140 -4.64 35.70 -26.99
N SER A 141 -3.32 35.68 -26.91
CA SER A 141 -2.50 34.66 -27.59
C SER A 141 -1.91 33.73 -26.56
N GLY A 142 -1.88 32.44 -26.89
CA GLY A 142 -1.45 31.41 -25.94
C GLY A 142 -1.04 30.11 -26.59
N ALA A 143 -0.79 29.11 -25.75
CA ALA A 143 -0.48 27.75 -26.16
C ALA A 143 -1.46 26.75 -25.53
N MET A 144 -1.86 25.75 -26.31
CA MET A 144 -2.80 24.73 -25.87
C MET A 144 -2.14 23.68 -24.97
N CYS A 145 -2.72 23.45 -23.79
CA CYS A 145 -2.35 22.38 -22.88
C CYS A 145 -3.44 21.30 -22.94
N VAL A 146 -3.25 20.32 -23.83
CA VAL A 146 -4.18 19.21 -24.09
C VAL A 146 -3.65 17.95 -23.41
N THR A 147 -4.47 17.31 -22.60
CA THR A 147 -4.13 16.13 -21.80
C THR A 147 -5.02 14.92 -22.07
N GLY A 148 -6.09 15.05 -22.85
CA GLY A 148 -7.01 13.96 -23.17
C GLY A 148 -8.12 13.76 -22.13
N PRO A 149 -9.14 12.94 -22.40
CA PRO A 149 -10.25 12.63 -21.49
C PRO A 149 -9.82 11.68 -20.35
N THR A 150 -8.90 12.15 -19.50
CA THR A 150 -8.18 11.37 -18.48
C THR A 150 -8.94 11.15 -17.18
N ILE A 151 -10.11 11.76 -17.03
CA ILE A 151 -11.00 11.59 -15.89
C ILE A 151 -12.45 11.65 -16.39
N GLU A 152 -13.32 10.86 -15.77
CA GLU A 152 -14.75 10.88 -16.09
C GLU A 152 -15.35 12.28 -15.96
N GLY A 153 -16.22 12.63 -16.90
CA GLY A 153 -16.88 13.93 -16.91
C GLY A 153 -15.97 15.12 -17.27
N LYS A 154 -14.71 14.90 -17.65
CA LYS A 154 -13.85 15.97 -18.14
C LYS A 154 -14.41 16.51 -19.46
N THR A 155 -14.64 17.82 -19.50
CA THR A 155 -15.15 18.51 -20.71
C THR A 155 -14.17 19.50 -21.31
N THR A 156 -13.15 19.90 -20.56
CA THR A 156 -12.28 21.02 -20.94
C THR A 156 -10.80 20.69 -20.86
N GLU A 157 -10.05 21.21 -21.83
CA GLU A 157 -8.60 21.42 -21.79
C GLU A 157 -8.26 22.87 -21.40
N ARG A 158 -6.98 23.23 -21.44
CA ARG A 158 -6.51 24.55 -20.97
C ARG A 158 -5.75 25.29 -22.05
N LEU A 159 -6.06 26.57 -22.21
CA LEU A 159 -5.23 27.53 -22.93
C LEU A 159 -4.36 28.28 -21.93
N PHE A 160 -3.04 28.21 -22.09
CA PHE A 160 -2.07 29.00 -21.31
C PHE A 160 -1.83 30.31 -22.06
N TYR A 161 -2.22 31.44 -21.48
CA TYR A 161 -2.15 32.74 -22.14
C TYR A 161 -1.49 33.82 -21.27
N ALA A 162 -0.81 34.78 -21.91
CA ALA A 162 -0.31 35.97 -21.24
C ALA A 162 -1.39 37.06 -21.28
N ARG A 163 -1.47 37.90 -20.23
CA ARG A 163 -2.39 39.03 -20.25
C ARG A 163 -1.99 40.00 -21.38
N PRO A 164 -2.97 40.57 -22.11
CA PRO A 164 -2.67 41.55 -23.15
C PRO A 164 -1.86 42.74 -22.58
N GLY A 165 -0.84 43.18 -23.33
CA GLY A 165 -0.06 44.37 -22.98
C GLY A 165 1.04 44.15 -21.93
N SER A 166 1.31 42.92 -21.47
CA SER A 166 2.44 42.64 -20.59
C SER A 166 3.07 41.28 -20.92
N PRO A 167 4.42 41.17 -20.98
CA PRO A 167 5.07 39.88 -21.09
C PRO A 167 4.74 39.03 -19.85
N PRO A 168 4.68 37.69 -19.99
CA PRO A 168 4.49 36.81 -18.84
C PRO A 168 5.65 37.01 -17.85
N PRO A 169 5.39 37.25 -16.56
CA PRO A 169 6.45 37.51 -15.60
C PRO A 169 7.30 36.25 -15.37
N GLU A 170 8.61 36.46 -15.23
CA GLU A 170 9.56 35.43 -14.84
C GLU A 170 9.46 35.19 -13.32
N LEU A 171 9.34 33.92 -12.93
CA LEU A 171 9.33 33.50 -11.54
C LEU A 171 10.71 33.04 -11.11
N ARG A 172 11.11 33.46 -9.92
CA ARG A 172 12.34 32.98 -9.26
C ARG A 172 12.15 31.54 -8.76
N THR A 173 13.23 30.76 -8.74
CA THR A 173 13.22 29.43 -8.12
C THR A 173 13.63 29.52 -6.66
N ALA A 174 12.97 28.76 -5.79
CA ALA A 174 13.32 28.69 -4.36
C ALA A 174 14.56 27.81 -4.10
N LYS A 175 15.01 27.08 -5.12
CA LYS A 175 16.14 26.13 -5.09
C LYS A 175 16.81 26.04 -6.47
N PRO A 176 18.01 25.46 -6.57
CA PRO A 176 18.70 25.28 -7.85
C PRO A 176 17.83 24.55 -8.87
N TRP A 177 18.03 24.88 -10.16
CA TRP A 177 17.26 24.27 -11.25
C TRP A 177 17.39 22.75 -11.26
N GLU A 178 18.60 22.26 -11.02
CA GLU A 178 18.96 20.84 -11.03
C GLU A 178 18.13 20.07 -9.98
N THR A 179 17.82 20.71 -8.84
CA THR A 179 16.96 20.13 -7.81
C THR A 179 15.49 20.07 -8.27
N LEU A 180 15.00 21.11 -8.96
CA LEU A 180 13.64 21.10 -9.53
C LEU A 180 13.49 20.05 -10.63
N GLU A 181 14.50 19.91 -11.48
CA GLU A 181 14.57 18.93 -12.57
C GLU A 181 14.62 17.50 -12.02
N ALA A 182 15.49 17.23 -11.03
CA ALA A 182 15.55 15.92 -10.38
C ALA A 182 14.24 15.54 -9.66
N GLU A 183 13.58 16.51 -9.00
CA GLU A 183 12.27 16.27 -8.39
C GLU A 183 11.17 16.01 -9.42
N TRP A 184 11.21 16.69 -10.57
CA TRP A 184 10.31 16.43 -11.67
C TRP A 184 10.50 15.00 -12.20
N ASP A 185 11.74 14.59 -12.47
CA ASP A 185 12.04 13.24 -12.97
C ASP A 185 11.62 12.16 -11.99
N LEU A 186 11.88 12.36 -10.69
CA LEU A 186 11.42 11.46 -9.64
C LEU A 186 9.89 11.41 -9.57
N LEU A 187 9.21 12.56 -9.69
CA LEU A 187 7.75 12.61 -9.71
C LEU A 187 7.18 11.84 -10.90
N ILE A 188 7.73 12.01 -12.10
CA ILE A 188 7.33 11.30 -13.32
C ILE A 188 7.56 9.79 -13.18
N ARG A 189 8.71 9.37 -12.63
CA ARG A 189 8.95 7.96 -12.29
C ARG A 189 7.89 7.43 -11.31
N ASN A 190 7.55 8.19 -10.27
CA ASN A 190 6.51 7.78 -9.33
C ASN A 190 5.11 7.61 -9.96
N TYR A 191 4.82 8.38 -11.01
CA TYR A 191 3.62 8.19 -11.82
C TYR A 191 3.69 6.89 -12.64
N ARG A 192 4.83 6.65 -13.31
CA ARG A 192 5.07 5.48 -14.17
C ARG A 192 5.10 4.18 -13.40
N ASP A 193 5.83 4.10 -12.29
CA ASP A 193 6.00 2.88 -11.47
C ASP A 193 4.69 2.38 -10.84
N ALA A 194 3.63 3.19 -10.91
CA ALA A 194 2.30 2.77 -10.48
C ALA A 194 1.56 1.89 -11.51
N HIS A 195 2.13 1.72 -12.70
CA HIS A 195 1.53 1.03 -13.85
C HIS A 195 2.56 0.14 -14.53
N THR A 196 2.12 -0.97 -15.14
CA THR A 196 2.98 -1.77 -16.02
C THR A 196 2.94 -1.23 -17.45
N ASP A 197 3.96 -1.54 -18.26
CA ASP A 197 3.94 -1.19 -19.69
C ASP A 197 2.78 -1.86 -20.42
N ASP A 198 2.43 -3.09 -20.02
CA ASP A 198 1.27 -3.81 -20.55
C ASP A 198 -0.05 -3.06 -20.27
N GLU A 199 -0.25 -2.56 -19.04
CA GLU A 199 -1.42 -1.76 -18.67
C GLU A 199 -1.50 -0.43 -19.46
N LEU A 200 -0.35 0.16 -19.78
CA LEU A 200 -0.30 1.45 -20.45
C LEU A 200 -0.45 1.33 -21.97
N LEU A 201 0.23 0.36 -22.57
CA LEU A 201 0.45 0.30 -24.03
C LEU A 201 -0.36 -0.79 -24.73
N ASN A 202 -0.72 -1.88 -24.04
CA ASN A 202 -1.38 -3.04 -24.66
C ASN A 202 -2.88 -3.07 -24.38
N ARG A 203 -3.56 -1.95 -24.64
CA ARG A 203 -5.00 -1.80 -24.40
C ARG A 203 -5.81 -2.15 -25.64
N LYS A 204 -7.02 -2.68 -25.43
CA LYS A 204 -7.97 -2.98 -26.49
C LYS A 204 -9.30 -2.27 -26.28
N GLY A 205 -9.89 -1.77 -27.36
CA GLY A 205 -11.23 -1.19 -27.41
C GLY A 205 -12.33 -2.23 -27.14
N ALA A 206 -13.58 -1.76 -27.04
CA ALA A 206 -14.74 -2.64 -26.91
C ALA A 206 -14.97 -3.51 -28.16
N ASP A 207 -14.44 -3.09 -29.29
CA ASP A 207 -14.38 -3.79 -30.58
C ASP A 207 -13.22 -4.81 -30.67
N GLY A 208 -12.36 -4.89 -29.64
CA GLY A 208 -11.19 -5.77 -29.61
C GLY A 208 -9.97 -5.24 -30.36
N LEU A 209 -10.04 -4.03 -30.95
CA LEU A 209 -8.92 -3.42 -31.67
C LEU A 209 -7.90 -2.79 -30.69
N PRO A 210 -6.60 -2.74 -31.03
CA PRO A 210 -5.61 -2.02 -30.23
C PRO A 210 -5.99 -0.55 -30.08
N ALA A 211 -5.85 -0.02 -28.87
CA ALA A 211 -6.09 1.38 -28.55
C ALA A 211 -4.84 2.00 -27.94
N GLY A 212 -4.47 3.18 -28.43
CA GLY A 212 -3.33 3.93 -27.90
C GLY A 212 -3.55 4.37 -26.45
N PRO A 213 -2.46 4.62 -25.70
CA PRO A 213 -2.53 5.07 -24.31
C PRO A 213 -3.35 6.35 -24.12
N GLY A 214 -3.36 7.26 -25.09
CA GLY A 214 -4.14 8.50 -25.05
C GLY A 214 -5.64 8.32 -25.34
N GLU A 215 -6.10 7.12 -25.66
CA GLU A 215 -7.48 6.85 -26.06
C GLU A 215 -8.35 6.36 -24.90
N ARG A 216 -9.62 6.77 -24.91
CA ARG A 216 -10.63 6.27 -23.97
C ARG A 216 -11.33 5.08 -24.61
N ILE A 217 -11.29 3.93 -23.93
CA ILE A 217 -11.89 2.65 -24.36
C ILE A 217 -13.15 2.28 -23.55
N GLY A 218 -13.60 3.18 -22.67
CA GLY A 218 -14.83 3.05 -21.90
C GLY A 218 -14.82 3.84 -20.59
N ASP A 219 -15.64 3.37 -19.65
CA ASP A 219 -15.87 4.02 -18.36
C ASP A 219 -15.16 3.26 -17.22
N GLY A 220 -14.77 3.98 -16.19
CA GLY A 220 -14.13 3.42 -15.02
C GLY A 220 -12.60 3.30 -15.09
N PRO A 221 -11.98 2.84 -13.99
CA PRO A 221 -10.53 2.74 -13.85
C PRO A 221 -9.88 1.91 -14.98
N GLY A 222 -8.78 2.41 -15.53
CA GLY A 222 -8.02 1.74 -16.60
C GLY A 222 -8.65 1.84 -18.01
N ARG A 223 -9.88 2.35 -18.13
CA ARG A 223 -10.58 2.50 -19.43
C ARG A 223 -10.58 3.92 -19.99
N LEU A 224 -10.16 4.91 -19.19
CA LEU A 224 -10.00 6.30 -19.61
C LEU A 224 -8.68 6.51 -20.37
N ALA A 225 -8.52 7.66 -21.03
CA ALA A 225 -7.23 8.04 -21.60
C ALA A 225 -6.16 8.14 -20.50
N TRP A 226 -4.97 7.60 -20.74
CA TRP A 226 -3.83 7.83 -19.87
C TRP A 226 -3.32 9.26 -20.04
N SER A 227 -2.90 9.87 -18.93
CA SER A 227 -2.30 11.21 -19.01
C SER A 227 -1.00 11.15 -19.81
N PRO A 228 -0.69 12.17 -20.65
CA PRO A 228 0.49 12.13 -21.51
C PRO A 228 1.82 11.96 -20.77
N HIS A 229 1.97 12.51 -19.56
CA HIS A 229 3.16 12.30 -18.72
C HIS A 229 3.39 10.84 -18.27
N LEU A 230 2.49 9.91 -18.60
CA LEU A 230 2.65 8.47 -18.37
C LEU A 230 3.15 7.71 -19.60
N HIS A 231 3.17 8.29 -20.80
CA HIS A 231 3.50 7.53 -22.03
C HIS A 231 4.20 8.34 -23.13
N ASP A 232 4.03 9.66 -23.16
CA ASP A 232 4.65 10.56 -24.12
C ASP A 232 6.04 11.01 -23.58
N GLN A 233 7.10 10.54 -24.25
CA GLN A 233 8.50 10.76 -23.86
C GLN A 233 8.90 12.24 -23.81
N ASP A 234 8.29 13.08 -24.65
CA ASP A 234 8.60 14.51 -24.66
C ASP A 234 7.91 15.24 -23.51
N ARG A 235 6.76 14.72 -23.06
CA ARG A 235 6.04 15.26 -21.91
C ARG A 235 6.49 14.70 -20.56
N MET A 236 7.26 13.63 -20.56
CA MET A 236 7.96 13.15 -19.36
C MET A 236 9.13 14.05 -18.98
N ARG A 237 9.75 14.73 -19.96
CA ARG A 237 10.96 15.52 -19.74
C ARG A 237 10.65 16.99 -19.49
N LEU A 238 11.37 17.61 -18.56
CA LEU A 238 11.27 19.04 -18.28
C LEU A 238 12.14 19.83 -19.29
N THR A 239 11.56 20.21 -20.43
CA THR A 239 12.31 20.84 -21.53
C THR A 239 11.73 22.20 -21.93
N GLY A 240 12.40 22.87 -22.87
CA GLY A 240 11.93 24.14 -23.43
C GLY A 240 10.55 24.03 -24.07
N GLY A 241 9.61 24.81 -23.56
CA GLY A 241 8.21 24.85 -23.96
C GLY A 241 7.30 23.91 -23.16
N THR A 242 7.79 23.24 -22.11
CA THR A 242 6.94 22.44 -21.21
C THR A 242 5.91 23.35 -20.52
N LEU A 243 4.63 23.09 -20.80
CA LEU A 243 3.49 23.71 -20.11
C LEU A 243 3.15 22.87 -18.89
N CYS A 244 3.26 23.45 -17.70
CA CYS A 244 3.05 22.75 -16.43
C CYS A 244 2.52 23.69 -15.34
N PHE A 245 2.47 23.22 -14.11
CA PHE A 245 1.96 23.99 -12.98
C PHE A 245 3.02 24.09 -11.88
N ALA A 246 3.18 25.26 -11.27
CA ALA A 246 4.13 25.50 -10.19
C ALA A 246 3.42 25.73 -8.86
N SER A 247 3.96 25.19 -7.77
CA SER A 247 3.62 25.64 -6.41
C SER A 247 4.62 26.71 -5.96
N LEU A 248 4.11 27.79 -5.36
CA LEU A 248 4.91 28.90 -4.87
C LEU A 248 5.01 28.89 -3.34
N ASN A 249 6.12 29.41 -2.80
CA ASN A 249 6.25 29.75 -1.38
C ASN A 249 5.65 31.15 -1.10
N ASP A 250 5.73 31.60 0.16
CA ASP A 250 5.23 32.92 0.58
C ASP A 250 6.03 34.12 -0.01
N ARG A 251 7.16 33.84 -0.69
CA ARG A 251 8.00 34.83 -1.40
C ARG A 251 7.76 34.82 -2.91
N ASP A 252 6.71 34.15 -3.39
CA ASP A 252 6.40 33.93 -4.80
C ASP A 252 7.51 33.20 -5.59
N GLU A 253 8.34 32.41 -4.90
CA GLU A 253 9.38 31.60 -5.52
C GLU A 253 8.87 30.18 -5.79
N VAL A 254 9.26 29.61 -6.94
CA VAL A 254 8.86 28.26 -7.37
C VAL A 254 9.52 27.21 -6.49
N VAL A 255 8.69 26.44 -5.79
CA VAL A 255 9.13 25.35 -4.92
C VAL A 255 9.11 24.01 -5.64
N ARG A 256 8.12 23.75 -6.49
CA ARG A 256 7.95 22.47 -7.19
C ARG A 256 7.11 22.65 -8.46
N LEU A 257 7.35 21.78 -9.44
CA LEU A 257 6.67 21.74 -10.73
C LEU A 257 5.85 20.45 -10.88
N TYR A 258 4.69 20.54 -11.52
CA TYR A 258 3.75 19.44 -11.68
C TYR A 258 3.18 19.36 -13.09
N PRO A 259 3.03 18.17 -13.69
CA PRO A 259 2.49 18.04 -15.04
C PRO A 259 0.97 18.29 -15.12
N VAL A 260 0.24 18.24 -13.99
CA VAL A 260 -1.23 18.34 -13.93
C VAL A 260 -1.71 19.05 -12.65
N LEU A 261 -2.96 19.54 -12.64
CA LEU A 261 -3.53 20.30 -11.50
C LEU A 261 -3.94 19.47 -10.28
N VAL A 262 -4.24 18.18 -10.44
CA VAL A 262 -4.48 17.28 -9.31
C VAL A 262 -3.32 16.29 -9.27
N PRO A 263 -2.13 16.73 -8.82
CA PRO A 263 -0.92 15.97 -9.04
C PRO A 263 -0.70 14.91 -7.96
N ARG A 264 0.22 14.00 -8.25
CA ARG A 264 1.05 13.39 -7.22
C ARG A 264 2.06 14.41 -6.75
N ASP A 265 2.50 14.25 -5.53
CA ASP A 265 3.51 15.06 -4.92
C ASP A 265 4.47 14.17 -4.14
N LEU A 266 5.69 14.63 -3.92
CA LEU A 266 6.74 13.85 -3.24
C LEU A 266 6.81 14.23 -1.76
N TYR A 267 7.05 13.26 -0.90
CA TYR A 267 7.45 13.55 0.48
C TYR A 267 8.83 14.24 0.52
N ASP A 268 9.09 14.96 1.61
CA ASP A 268 10.36 15.69 1.77
C ASP A 268 11.53 14.77 2.16
N VAL A 269 11.21 13.56 2.64
CA VAL A 269 12.18 12.59 3.15
C VAL A 269 11.93 11.20 2.59
N THR A 270 12.99 10.40 2.56
CA THR A 270 12.93 8.99 2.17
C THR A 270 12.49 8.16 3.37
N PRO A 271 11.72 7.06 3.20
CA PRO A 271 11.44 6.16 4.32
C PRO A 271 12.71 5.59 4.97
N ALA A 272 13.76 5.34 4.18
CA ALA A 272 15.05 4.87 4.71
C ALA A 272 15.66 5.88 5.69
N SER A 273 15.55 7.19 5.43
CA SER A 273 16.05 8.22 6.34
C SER A 273 15.31 8.30 7.68
N LEU A 274 14.13 7.66 7.80
CA LEU A 274 13.37 7.58 9.05
C LEU A 274 13.72 6.32 9.88
N LEU A 275 14.58 5.44 9.35
CA LEU A 275 15.07 4.26 10.06
C LEU A 275 16.30 4.63 10.87
N GLY A 276 16.29 4.35 12.18
CA GLY A 276 17.47 4.58 13.01
C GLY A 276 18.68 3.73 12.60
N ASP A 277 19.87 4.32 12.67
CA ASP A 277 21.13 3.68 12.26
C ASP A 277 21.41 2.35 12.97
N THR A 278 20.91 2.17 14.19
CA THR A 278 21.04 0.93 14.97
C THR A 278 20.18 -0.21 14.46
N LEU A 279 19.18 0.08 13.61
CA LEU A 279 18.26 -0.89 13.01
C LEU A 279 18.49 -1.11 11.51
N ALA A 280 19.11 -0.17 10.79
CA ALA A 280 19.50 -0.34 9.39
C ALA A 280 20.32 -1.64 9.17
N PRO A 281 20.44 -2.19 7.95
CA PRO A 281 21.39 -3.29 7.70
C PRO A 281 22.81 -2.96 8.20
N ALA A 282 23.56 -3.94 8.68
CA ALA A 282 24.92 -3.68 9.22
C ALA A 282 25.85 -3.18 8.09
N PRO A 283 26.51 -2.00 8.27
CA PRO A 283 27.39 -1.43 7.25
C PRO A 283 28.80 -2.04 7.25
N SER A 284 29.15 -2.80 8.29
CA SER A 284 30.48 -3.38 8.50
C SER A 284 30.45 -4.51 9.53
N TYR A 285 31.56 -5.28 9.58
CA TYR A 285 31.74 -6.43 10.47
C TYR A 285 31.72 -6.09 11.96
N ASP A 286 32.21 -4.93 12.37
CA ASP A 286 32.20 -4.47 13.77
C ASP A 286 30.80 -4.03 14.24
N ARG A 287 29.84 -3.95 13.32
CA ARG A 287 28.46 -3.49 13.57
C ARG A 287 27.43 -4.61 13.48
N LEU A 288 27.86 -5.87 13.44
CA LEU A 288 26.97 -7.03 13.38
C LEU A 288 26.13 -7.15 14.65
N SER A 289 24.81 -7.25 14.47
CA SER A 289 23.87 -7.58 15.53
C SER A 289 23.89 -9.08 15.86
N PRO A 290 23.28 -9.52 16.97
CA PRO A 290 23.16 -10.94 17.29
C PRO A 290 22.60 -11.77 16.12
N ALA A 291 21.56 -11.30 15.44
CA ALA A 291 20.99 -12.01 14.29
C ALA A 291 21.98 -12.15 13.12
N ASP A 292 22.81 -11.13 12.87
CA ASP A 292 23.82 -11.16 11.81
C ASP A 292 24.90 -12.22 12.10
N ARG A 293 25.32 -12.35 13.37
CA ARG A 293 26.31 -13.37 13.78
C ARG A 293 25.73 -14.78 13.72
N VAL A 294 24.50 -14.97 14.20
CA VAL A 294 23.85 -16.29 14.19
C VAL A 294 23.52 -16.74 12.78
N PHE A 295 22.87 -15.90 11.97
CA PHE A 295 22.34 -16.32 10.67
C PHE A 295 23.27 -16.04 9.48
N GLY A 296 24.26 -15.16 9.67
CA GLY A 296 25.21 -14.71 8.65
C GLY A 296 24.86 -13.34 8.09
N TRP A 297 25.87 -12.69 7.52
CA TRP A 297 25.79 -11.35 6.96
C TRP A 297 26.61 -11.24 5.67
N VAL A 298 26.20 -10.36 4.77
CA VAL A 298 26.93 -9.99 3.56
C VAL A 298 26.98 -8.48 3.51
N ALA A 299 28.14 -7.92 3.16
CA ALA A 299 28.30 -6.49 3.07
C ALA A 299 27.32 -5.89 2.05
N PRO A 300 26.71 -4.73 2.34
CA PRO A 300 25.95 -3.98 1.34
C PRO A 300 26.81 -3.73 0.09
N HIS A 301 26.18 -3.80 -1.09
CA HIS A 301 26.86 -3.67 -2.39
C HIS A 301 27.76 -2.41 -2.44
N ALA A 302 28.92 -2.52 -3.08
CA ALA A 302 29.89 -1.45 -3.33
C ALA A 302 30.71 -0.89 -2.15
N SER A 303 30.71 -1.51 -0.96
CA SER A 303 31.53 -0.97 0.15
C SER A 303 33.06 -1.11 -0.05
N GLY A 304 33.52 -2.06 -0.88
CA GLY A 304 34.95 -2.41 -0.99
C GLY A 304 35.57 -2.92 0.32
N ARG A 305 34.77 -3.07 1.39
CA ARG A 305 35.23 -3.39 2.74
C ARG A 305 35.46 -4.89 2.90
N ARG A 306 36.56 -5.24 3.55
CA ARG A 306 36.84 -6.59 4.03
C ARG A 306 36.61 -6.67 5.55
N PRO A 307 35.99 -7.75 6.06
CA PRO A 307 35.42 -8.86 5.30
C PRO A 307 34.11 -8.47 4.59
N SER A 308 33.89 -8.99 3.38
CA SER A 308 32.69 -8.76 2.57
C SER A 308 31.51 -9.66 2.98
N GLY A 309 31.70 -10.53 3.97
CA GLY A 309 30.67 -11.37 4.53
C GLY A 309 31.10 -12.03 5.84
N TYR A 310 30.11 -12.52 6.58
CA TYR A 310 30.24 -13.26 7.81
C TYR A 310 29.49 -14.58 7.69
N ARG A 311 30.20 -15.71 7.81
CA ARG A 311 29.56 -17.03 7.82
C ARG A 311 28.81 -17.20 9.14
N GLY A 312 27.48 -17.27 9.05
CA GLY A 312 26.61 -17.52 10.19
C GLY A 312 27.01 -18.75 11.00
N ARG A 313 26.66 -18.72 12.28
CA ARG A 313 26.90 -19.76 13.27
C ARG A 313 25.78 -20.81 13.34
N LEU A 314 24.70 -20.63 12.57
CA LEU A 314 23.57 -21.54 12.46
C LEU A 314 23.37 -22.06 11.03
N SER A 315 23.18 -23.38 10.90
CA SER A 315 22.65 -24.03 9.71
C SER A 315 21.42 -24.87 10.01
N VAL A 316 20.54 -24.99 9.02
CA VAL A 316 19.37 -25.86 9.07
C VAL A 316 19.61 -27.00 8.07
N GLY A 317 19.57 -28.24 8.56
CA GLY A 317 19.73 -29.44 7.76
C GLY A 317 18.52 -29.72 6.85
N PRO A 318 18.54 -30.82 6.10
CA PRO A 318 17.42 -31.23 5.25
C PRO A 318 16.13 -31.40 6.06
N VAL A 319 15.05 -30.76 5.60
CA VAL A 319 13.73 -30.89 6.22
C VAL A 319 12.98 -32.04 5.57
N ARG A 320 12.51 -32.99 6.40
CA ARG A 320 11.83 -34.22 5.95
C ARG A 320 10.42 -34.26 6.53
N CYS A 321 9.42 -34.49 5.68
CA CYS A 321 8.06 -34.77 6.14
C CYS A 321 8.01 -36.19 6.70
N VAL A 322 7.66 -36.34 7.98
CA VAL A 322 7.54 -37.65 8.64
C VAL A 322 6.12 -38.19 8.55
N THR A 323 5.11 -37.33 8.40
CA THR A 323 3.73 -37.73 8.12
C THR A 323 3.64 -38.51 6.81
N ASP A 324 2.72 -39.48 6.78
CA ASP A 324 2.40 -40.26 5.60
C ASP A 324 1.86 -39.39 4.45
N ALA A 325 2.22 -39.74 3.20
CA ALA A 325 1.89 -38.94 2.02
C ALA A 325 0.37 -38.79 1.81
N ALA A 326 -0.43 -39.82 2.15
CA ALA A 326 -1.89 -39.78 1.98
C ALA A 326 -2.55 -38.79 2.94
N HIS A 327 -1.91 -38.48 4.07
CA HIS A 327 -2.44 -37.61 5.11
C HIS A 327 -1.82 -36.22 5.12
N ALA A 328 -0.61 -36.07 4.56
CA ALA A 328 0.14 -34.82 4.62
C ALA A 328 -0.39 -33.71 3.70
N VAL A 329 -1.05 -34.07 2.60
CA VAL A 329 -1.46 -33.09 1.56
C VAL A 329 -2.90 -33.30 1.14
N HIS A 330 -3.71 -32.25 1.22
CA HIS A 330 -5.01 -32.20 0.57
C HIS A 330 -4.87 -31.58 -0.82
N ARG A 331 -5.49 -32.21 -1.82
CA ARG A 331 -5.50 -31.76 -3.21
C ARG A 331 -6.89 -31.29 -3.60
N PHE A 332 -6.91 -30.26 -4.44
CA PHE A 332 -8.13 -29.76 -5.05
C PHE A 332 -8.21 -30.25 -6.49
N ASP A 333 -9.41 -30.61 -6.94
CA ASP A 333 -9.66 -31.03 -8.31
C ASP A 333 -9.64 -29.84 -9.29
N GLY A 334 -9.50 -30.15 -10.58
CA GLY A 334 -9.55 -29.17 -11.68
C GLY A 334 -8.55 -28.02 -11.53
N ASP A 335 -9.03 -26.78 -11.69
CA ASP A 335 -8.22 -25.55 -11.61
C ASP A 335 -7.80 -25.15 -10.18
N GLY A 336 -8.16 -25.98 -9.20
CA GLY A 336 -7.87 -25.76 -7.78
C GLY A 336 -8.70 -24.65 -7.13
N LEU A 337 -8.35 -24.35 -5.88
CA LEU A 337 -9.06 -23.40 -5.03
C LEU A 337 -8.60 -21.96 -5.30
N ALA A 338 -9.53 -21.09 -5.71
CA ALA A 338 -9.27 -19.66 -5.89
C ALA A 338 -9.12 -18.94 -4.54
N LEU A 339 -7.96 -18.34 -4.30
CA LEU A 339 -7.68 -17.61 -3.06
C LEU A 339 -8.22 -16.18 -3.12
N ALA A 340 -8.54 -15.59 -1.97
CA ALA A 340 -8.80 -14.16 -1.88
C ALA A 340 -7.55 -13.33 -2.24
N ILE A 341 -7.74 -12.05 -2.52
CA ILE A 341 -6.65 -11.11 -2.87
C ILE A 341 -5.64 -11.05 -1.71
N LEU A 342 -4.42 -11.52 -1.95
CA LEU A 342 -3.31 -11.51 -0.99
C LEU A 342 -2.55 -10.19 -1.02
N GLY A 343 -3.25 -9.09 -0.73
CA GLY A 343 -2.68 -7.75 -0.79
C GLY A 343 -1.56 -7.47 0.22
N GLN A 344 -1.02 -6.26 0.19
CA GLN A 344 -0.31 -5.66 1.32
C GLN A 344 -0.53 -4.15 1.23
N PRO A 345 -0.66 -3.44 2.36
CA PRO A 345 -0.73 -1.99 2.31
C PRO A 345 0.56 -1.47 1.67
N LYS A 346 0.40 -0.71 0.59
CA LYS A 346 1.55 -0.15 -0.13
C LYS A 346 2.36 0.75 0.82
N PRO A 347 3.69 0.83 0.70
CA PRO A 347 4.51 1.70 1.54
C PRO A 347 4.04 3.17 1.55
N GLN A 348 3.40 3.66 0.49
CA GLN A 348 2.81 5.00 0.45
C GLN A 348 1.68 5.25 1.48
N GLN A 349 1.15 4.19 2.11
CA GLN A 349 0.23 4.25 3.25
C GLN A 349 0.98 4.62 4.54
N GLY A 350 1.67 5.77 4.55
CA GLY A 350 2.60 6.17 5.60
C GLY A 350 2.03 6.13 7.02
N ARG A 351 0.72 6.33 7.20
CA ARG A 351 0.03 6.21 8.49
C ARG A 351 0.18 4.83 9.16
N PHE A 352 0.47 3.78 8.39
CA PHE A 352 0.71 2.44 8.91
C PHE A 352 2.17 2.20 9.31
N TYR A 353 3.08 3.04 8.81
CA TYR A 353 4.52 2.85 8.91
C TYR A 353 5.22 3.92 9.74
N VAL A 354 4.61 5.09 9.94
CA VAL A 354 5.25 6.25 10.56
C VAL A 354 4.75 6.44 11.99
N SER A 355 5.68 6.70 12.91
CA SER A 355 5.41 6.98 14.32
C SER A 355 5.05 8.44 14.58
N GLU A 356 4.61 8.75 15.80
CA GLU A 356 4.40 10.13 16.24
C GLU A 356 5.71 10.94 16.18
N SER A 357 6.82 10.38 16.64
CA SER A 357 8.14 11.01 16.48
C SER A 357 9.24 9.95 16.44
N ALA A 358 10.46 10.35 16.09
CA ALA A 358 11.63 9.49 16.15
C ALA A 358 11.91 8.99 17.58
N GLU A 359 11.62 9.81 18.60
CA GLU A 359 11.81 9.49 20.02
C GLU A 359 10.70 8.60 20.58
N ARG A 360 9.54 8.55 19.92
CA ARG A 360 8.35 7.76 20.31
C ARG A 360 7.93 6.78 19.20
N PRO A 361 8.81 5.84 18.78
CA PRO A 361 8.53 4.92 17.67
C PRO A 361 7.38 3.94 17.98
N GLU A 362 7.05 3.74 19.25
CA GLU A 362 5.93 2.90 19.69
C GLU A 362 4.57 3.56 19.48
N ARG A 363 4.51 4.90 19.42
CA ARG A 363 3.27 5.64 19.21
C ARG A 363 3.00 5.81 17.72
N PRO A 364 1.80 5.45 17.22
CA PRO A 364 1.43 5.75 15.86
C PRO A 364 1.35 7.26 15.63
N VAL A 365 1.49 7.68 14.38
CA VAL A 365 1.10 9.04 13.99
C VAL A 365 -0.35 9.33 14.42
N PRO A 366 -0.67 10.54 14.93
CA PRO A 366 -2.02 10.85 15.40
C PRO A 366 -3.09 10.66 14.32
N ASP A 367 -4.25 10.16 14.73
CA ASP A 367 -5.42 10.06 13.87
C ASP A 367 -5.77 11.43 13.25
N GLY A 368 -6.27 11.43 12.02
CA GLY A 368 -6.55 12.65 11.27
C GLY A 368 -5.33 13.37 10.71
N THR A 369 -4.10 12.87 10.91
CA THR A 369 -2.89 13.46 10.29
C THR A 369 -3.02 13.47 8.77
N GLY A 370 -2.84 14.65 8.18
CA GLY A 370 -2.87 14.90 6.74
C GLY A 370 -1.81 14.07 6.01
N LYS A 371 -2.11 13.68 4.77
CA LYS A 371 -1.25 12.77 4.01
C LYS A 371 0.14 13.35 3.79
N GLU A 372 0.22 14.65 3.53
CA GLU A 372 1.44 15.44 3.36
C GLU A 372 2.34 15.48 4.60
N ALA A 373 1.81 15.15 5.79
CA ALA A 373 2.53 15.25 7.07
C ALA A 373 2.99 13.87 7.60
N LEU A 374 2.91 12.82 6.77
CA LEU A 374 3.29 11.45 7.13
C LEU A 374 4.82 11.28 7.10
N TYR A 375 5.42 11.04 5.93
CA TYR A 375 6.89 10.94 5.83
C TYR A 375 7.50 12.34 5.90
N ARG A 376 7.98 12.70 7.10
CA ARG A 376 8.54 14.02 7.41
C ARG A 376 9.70 13.89 8.39
N ALA A 377 10.69 14.76 8.27
CA ALA A 377 11.78 14.87 9.24
C ALA A 377 11.25 15.01 10.68
N GLY A 378 11.91 14.37 11.64
CA GLY A 378 11.51 14.29 13.06
C GLY A 378 10.52 13.17 13.39
N ARG A 379 9.94 12.49 12.38
CA ARG A 379 9.19 11.24 12.56
C ARG A 379 10.16 10.05 12.58
N GLY A 380 9.67 8.88 13.00
CA GLY A 380 10.38 7.61 12.87
C GLY A 380 9.54 6.55 12.14
N LEU A 381 10.16 5.42 11.79
CA LEU A 381 9.41 4.24 11.37
C LEU A 381 8.90 3.46 12.58
N ARG A 382 7.66 2.98 12.50
CA ARG A 382 7.07 2.01 13.42
C ARG A 382 7.68 0.66 13.12
N GLY A 383 8.27 0.03 14.14
CA GLY A 383 9.17 -1.14 14.05
C GLY A 383 8.75 -2.28 13.11
N ARG A 384 8.55 -3.49 13.64
CA ARG A 384 8.26 -4.66 12.81
C ARG A 384 6.76 -4.81 12.61
N LYS A 385 6.32 -4.86 11.35
CA LYS A 385 4.94 -5.19 11.03
C LYS A 385 4.76 -6.71 11.06
N ALA A 386 3.68 -7.15 11.69
CA ALA A 386 3.32 -8.55 11.75
C ALA A 386 1.92 -8.81 11.19
N TYR A 387 1.70 -10.03 10.74
CA TYR A 387 0.39 -10.55 10.40
C TYR A 387 -0.03 -11.56 11.47
N TRP A 388 -1.13 -11.25 12.15
CA TRP A 388 -1.61 -12.04 13.28
C TRP A 388 -1.97 -13.45 12.86
N HIS A 389 -1.69 -14.43 13.72
CA HIS A 389 -2.22 -15.78 13.57
C HIS A 389 -3.75 -15.76 13.69
N HIS A 390 -4.40 -16.60 12.89
CA HIS A 390 -5.84 -16.83 13.06
C HIS A 390 -6.01 -17.72 14.29
N ALA A 391 -6.87 -17.30 15.21
CA ALA A 391 -7.19 -18.03 16.42
C ALA A 391 -8.71 -18.15 16.57
N GLY A 392 -9.18 -19.12 17.36
CA GLY A 392 -10.63 -19.36 17.53
C GLY A 392 -11.32 -19.78 16.23
N LEU A 393 -10.59 -20.44 15.32
CA LEU A 393 -11.18 -21.07 14.14
C LEU A 393 -11.72 -22.46 14.49
N ASP A 394 -12.84 -22.85 13.90
CA ASP A 394 -13.27 -24.25 13.95
C ASP A 394 -12.23 -25.14 13.25
N PRO A 395 -11.60 -26.12 13.94
CA PRO A 395 -10.48 -26.88 13.40
C PRO A 395 -10.88 -27.78 12.23
N VAL A 396 -12.16 -28.12 12.09
CA VAL A 396 -12.66 -29.04 11.05
C VAL A 396 -13.40 -28.25 9.97
N ASP A 397 -14.41 -27.48 10.36
CA ASP A 397 -15.33 -26.87 9.41
C ASP A 397 -14.72 -25.64 8.71
N HIS A 398 -13.79 -24.93 9.34
CA HIS A 398 -13.18 -23.75 8.73
C HIS A 398 -12.39 -24.12 7.47
N TRP A 399 -11.63 -25.21 7.52
CA TRP A 399 -10.76 -25.66 6.43
C TRP A 399 -11.51 -26.52 5.40
N ARG A 400 -12.68 -27.04 5.74
CA ARG A 400 -13.55 -27.78 4.81
C ARG A 400 -14.26 -26.82 3.85
N ILE A 401 -14.14 -27.11 2.55
CA ILE A 401 -14.89 -26.40 1.51
C ILE A 401 -16.28 -27.04 1.37
N PRO A 402 -17.39 -26.33 1.67
CA PRO A 402 -18.74 -26.86 1.49
C PRO A 402 -19.05 -27.16 0.02
N SER A 403 -19.82 -28.22 -0.22
CA SER A 403 -20.29 -28.62 -1.56
C SER A 403 -21.41 -27.73 -2.10
N GLN A 404 -22.08 -26.97 -1.23
CA GLN A 404 -23.22 -26.11 -1.57
C GLN A 404 -22.99 -24.68 -1.05
N GLY A 405 -23.41 -23.70 -1.86
CA GLY A 405 -23.23 -22.27 -1.57
C GLY A 405 -21.80 -21.79 -1.74
N ASP A 406 -21.61 -20.48 -1.57
CA ASP A 406 -20.28 -19.86 -1.64
C ASP A 406 -19.54 -19.99 -0.30
N PRO A 407 -18.38 -20.68 -0.26
CA PRO A 407 -17.61 -20.91 0.96
C PRO A 407 -17.15 -19.63 1.67
N ALA A 408 -16.95 -18.53 0.94
CA ALA A 408 -16.55 -17.23 1.49
C ALA A 408 -17.73 -16.46 2.08
N GLN A 409 -18.96 -16.77 1.69
CA GLN A 409 -20.20 -16.15 2.19
C GLN A 409 -20.86 -16.95 3.32
N LEU A 410 -20.25 -18.06 3.73
CA LEU A 410 -20.71 -18.97 4.77
C LEU A 410 -19.76 -18.91 5.97
N MET A 411 -20.32 -18.85 7.17
CA MET A 411 -19.54 -18.89 8.41
C MET A 411 -19.32 -20.33 8.86
N ALA A 412 -18.13 -20.63 9.38
CA ALA A 412 -17.77 -21.85 10.10
C ALA A 412 -17.27 -21.45 11.49
N GLY A 413 -17.90 -21.97 12.56
CA GLY A 413 -17.56 -21.60 13.94
C GLY A 413 -17.58 -20.09 14.20
N GLY A 414 -18.52 -19.34 13.62
CA GLY A 414 -18.57 -17.89 13.81
C GLY A 414 -17.56 -17.07 12.98
N ARG A 415 -16.83 -17.69 12.04
CA ARG A 415 -15.81 -17.04 11.21
C ARG A 415 -16.05 -17.27 9.71
N TYR A 416 -15.74 -16.28 8.87
CA TYR A 416 -15.71 -16.47 7.42
C TYR A 416 -14.39 -17.10 6.98
N ARG A 417 -14.41 -17.82 5.86
CA ARG A 417 -13.20 -18.34 5.20
C ARG A 417 -12.52 -17.22 4.40
N GLU A 418 -11.84 -16.32 5.10
CA GLU A 418 -11.20 -15.12 4.54
C GLU A 418 -10.17 -15.44 3.44
N TYR A 419 -9.63 -16.66 3.44
CA TYR A 419 -8.67 -17.14 2.46
C TYR A 419 -9.27 -17.47 1.09
N VAL A 420 -10.59 -17.66 0.99
CA VAL A 420 -11.27 -18.08 -0.24
C VAL A 420 -11.81 -16.86 -0.99
N ARG A 421 -11.62 -16.82 -2.31
CA ARG A 421 -12.27 -15.81 -3.15
C ARG A 421 -13.76 -16.11 -3.22
N SER A 422 -14.59 -15.11 -2.91
CA SER A 422 -16.03 -15.23 -3.16
C SER A 422 -16.33 -15.46 -4.64
N ARG A 423 -17.35 -16.25 -4.91
CA ARG A 423 -17.84 -16.54 -6.26
C ARG A 423 -18.41 -15.29 -6.93
N ALA A 424 -18.60 -15.37 -8.23
CA ALA A 424 -19.07 -14.26 -9.05
C ALA A 424 -20.46 -13.80 -8.61
N VAL A 425 -20.77 -12.55 -8.89
CA VAL A 425 -22.13 -12.02 -8.75
C VAL A 425 -22.86 -12.15 -10.11
N PRO A 426 -24.20 -12.11 -10.14
CA PRO A 426 -24.94 -12.12 -11.41
C PRO A 426 -24.52 -10.96 -12.32
N GLU A 427 -24.60 -11.20 -13.63
CA GLU A 427 -24.39 -10.16 -14.63
C GLU A 427 -25.36 -9.00 -14.42
N GLY A 428 -24.86 -7.77 -14.48
CA GLY A 428 -25.60 -6.54 -14.19
C GLY A 428 -25.68 -6.16 -12.70
N GLU A 429 -25.23 -7.02 -11.78
CA GLU A 429 -25.16 -6.75 -10.34
C GLU A 429 -23.73 -6.43 -9.84
N GLU A 430 -22.72 -6.32 -10.71
CA GLU A 430 -21.30 -6.18 -10.37
C GLU A 430 -21.01 -4.96 -9.48
N ASN A 431 -21.74 -3.87 -9.70
CA ASN A 431 -21.56 -2.64 -8.95
C ASN A 431 -22.34 -2.62 -7.64
N ASN A 432 -23.43 -3.40 -7.54
CA ASN A 432 -24.37 -3.34 -6.42
C ASN A 432 -25.00 -4.71 -6.12
N PRO A 433 -24.20 -5.71 -5.71
CA PRO A 433 -24.69 -7.05 -5.46
C PRO A 433 -25.78 -7.05 -4.40
N ARG A 434 -26.83 -7.83 -4.63
CA ARG A 434 -27.92 -7.97 -3.67
C ARG A 434 -27.46 -8.68 -2.38
N ILE A 435 -28.12 -8.36 -1.27
CA ILE A 435 -27.88 -8.98 0.03
C ILE A 435 -29.02 -9.96 0.34
N VAL A 436 -28.67 -11.16 0.78
CA VAL A 436 -29.58 -12.28 1.03
C VAL A 436 -29.38 -12.87 2.43
N GLY A 437 -30.18 -13.89 2.76
CA GLY A 437 -30.09 -14.58 4.06
C GLY A 437 -30.48 -13.68 5.23
N GLY A 438 -31.55 -12.90 5.07
CA GLY A 438 -32.01 -11.95 6.09
C GLY A 438 -31.04 -10.78 6.32
N GLY A 439 -30.35 -10.34 5.27
CA GLY A 439 -29.40 -9.22 5.36
C GLY A 439 -28.01 -9.62 5.86
N ARG A 440 -27.62 -10.90 5.77
CA ARG A 440 -26.39 -11.42 6.38
C ARG A 440 -25.21 -11.60 5.43
N ARG A 441 -25.47 -11.76 4.13
CA ARG A 441 -24.43 -12.06 3.13
C ARG A 441 -24.76 -11.56 1.74
N TYR A 442 -23.74 -11.45 0.88
CA TYR A 442 -23.95 -11.15 -0.53
C TYR A 442 -24.50 -12.36 -1.27
N PHE A 443 -25.34 -12.12 -2.28
CA PHE A 443 -25.70 -13.16 -3.23
C PHE A 443 -24.58 -13.35 -4.24
N THR A 444 -24.22 -14.60 -4.49
CA THR A 444 -23.23 -15.02 -5.49
C THR A 444 -23.78 -16.19 -6.29
N THR A 445 -23.22 -16.41 -7.48
CA THR A 445 -23.51 -17.52 -8.37
C THR A 445 -22.66 -18.74 -7.99
N ALA A 446 -22.73 -19.81 -8.77
CA ALA A 446 -21.85 -20.97 -8.63
C ALA A 446 -20.46 -20.76 -9.28
N ALA A 447 -20.28 -19.71 -10.08
CA ALA A 447 -19.06 -19.50 -10.85
C ALA A 447 -17.93 -18.93 -9.97
N ASP A 448 -16.75 -19.57 -10.01
CA ASP A 448 -15.56 -19.05 -9.35
C ASP A 448 -15.04 -17.79 -10.06
N GLN A 449 -14.39 -16.91 -9.30
CA GLN A 449 -13.68 -15.76 -9.85
C GLN A 449 -12.18 -16.01 -9.88
N ARG A 450 -11.59 -16.03 -11.07
CA ARG A 450 -10.13 -16.12 -11.31
C ARG A 450 -9.71 -14.92 -12.14
N ASP A 451 -9.28 -13.87 -11.46
CA ASP A 451 -8.92 -12.58 -12.07
C ASP A 451 -7.42 -12.27 -11.83
N ASN A 452 -6.94 -11.16 -12.39
CA ASN A 452 -5.55 -10.74 -12.19
C ASN A 452 -5.23 -10.32 -10.73
N GLN A 453 -6.23 -10.25 -9.85
CA GLN A 453 -6.09 -9.85 -8.45
C GLN A 453 -5.89 -11.03 -7.50
N ASN A 454 -6.09 -12.27 -7.98
CA ASN A 454 -5.95 -13.45 -7.15
C ASN A 454 -5.08 -14.56 -7.80
N ARG A 455 -4.92 -15.65 -7.04
CA ARG A 455 -4.17 -16.84 -7.44
C ARG A 455 -4.95 -18.08 -7.01
N SER A 456 -4.79 -19.16 -7.75
CA SER A 456 -5.33 -20.48 -7.38
C SER A 456 -4.24 -21.38 -6.82
N ILE A 457 -4.62 -22.29 -5.94
CA ILE A 457 -3.74 -23.34 -5.42
C ILE A 457 -4.32 -24.72 -5.75
N GLY A 458 -3.48 -25.66 -6.19
CA GLY A 458 -3.89 -27.04 -6.46
C GLY A 458 -3.93 -27.95 -5.22
N GLY A 459 -3.49 -27.46 -4.06
CA GLY A 459 -3.50 -28.22 -2.80
C GLY A 459 -2.67 -27.55 -1.71
N TRP A 460 -2.80 -28.03 -0.48
CA TRP A 460 -2.09 -27.52 0.69
C TRP A 460 -1.63 -28.64 1.65
N VAL A 461 -0.71 -28.29 2.56
CA VAL A 461 -0.32 -29.15 3.68
C VAL A 461 -1.47 -29.20 4.68
N ASN A 462 -1.86 -30.39 5.12
CA ASN A 462 -2.91 -30.54 6.12
C ASN A 462 -2.43 -30.09 7.52
N PRO A 463 -3.30 -29.47 8.34
CA PRO A 463 -3.03 -29.27 9.75
C PRO A 463 -2.59 -30.57 10.43
N GLY A 464 -1.58 -30.50 11.30
CA GLY A 464 -1.01 -31.67 11.96
C GLY A 464 0.07 -32.41 11.17
N THR A 465 0.42 -31.96 9.96
CA THR A 465 1.58 -32.53 9.23
C THR A 465 2.89 -32.16 9.93
N GLU A 466 3.71 -33.17 10.21
CA GLU A 466 4.96 -33.06 10.95
C GLU A 466 6.19 -33.17 10.03
N PHE A 467 7.23 -32.41 10.39
CA PHE A 467 8.50 -32.38 9.72
C PHE A 467 9.64 -32.49 10.73
N SER A 468 10.70 -33.21 10.38
CA SER A 468 11.94 -33.28 11.15
C SER A 468 13.11 -32.65 10.41
N PHE A 469 14.00 -32.00 11.16
CA PHE A 469 15.24 -31.41 10.65
C PHE A 469 16.22 -31.16 11.81
N THR A 470 17.50 -31.01 11.48
CA THR A 470 18.56 -30.66 12.44
C THR A 470 18.85 -29.16 12.38
N VAL A 471 19.09 -28.54 13.53
CA VAL A 471 19.66 -27.19 13.64
C VAL A 471 21.06 -27.33 14.21
N ASP A 472 22.07 -27.07 13.39
CA ASP A 472 23.46 -27.07 13.84
C ASP A 472 23.84 -25.66 14.29
N VAL A 473 24.46 -25.57 15.46
CA VAL A 473 24.99 -24.33 16.03
C VAL A 473 26.46 -24.48 16.37
N ARG A 474 27.21 -23.37 16.29
CA ARG A 474 28.61 -23.33 16.70
C ARG A 474 28.92 -21.98 17.34
N ASP A 475 29.70 -21.98 18.42
CA ASP A 475 30.25 -20.75 19.01
C ASP A 475 29.18 -19.68 19.32
N LEU A 476 28.01 -20.11 19.80
CA LEU A 476 26.97 -19.21 20.30
C LEU A 476 27.21 -18.92 21.78
N ASP A 477 27.11 -17.65 22.16
CA ASP A 477 27.06 -17.28 23.58
C ASP A 477 25.69 -17.64 24.21
N ASP A 478 25.59 -17.55 25.54
CA ASP A 478 24.37 -17.90 26.27
C ASP A 478 23.16 -17.03 25.88
N HIS A 479 23.36 -15.76 25.52
CA HIS A 479 22.28 -14.91 25.04
C HIS A 479 21.84 -15.35 23.63
N GLU A 480 22.80 -15.67 22.77
CA GLU A 480 22.53 -16.07 21.39
C GLU A 480 21.81 -17.40 21.32
N LEU A 481 22.31 -18.40 22.06
CA LEU A 481 21.70 -19.71 22.20
C LEU A 481 20.35 -19.62 22.92
N GLY A 482 20.26 -18.84 24.00
CA GLY A 482 19.02 -18.66 24.75
C GLY A 482 17.89 -18.07 23.91
N ALA A 483 18.18 -17.08 23.07
CA ALA A 483 17.22 -16.52 22.12
C ALA A 483 16.76 -17.54 21.08
N LEU A 484 17.65 -18.41 20.60
CA LEU A 484 17.30 -19.49 19.68
C LEU A 484 16.41 -20.52 20.35
N VAL A 485 16.80 -21.01 21.54
CA VAL A 485 16.01 -21.96 22.34
C VAL A 485 14.62 -21.39 22.63
N TRP A 486 14.52 -20.11 22.98
CA TRP A 486 13.23 -19.44 23.19
C TRP A 486 12.30 -19.56 21.96
N LEU A 487 12.83 -19.37 20.75
CA LEU A 487 12.06 -19.52 19.51
C LEU A 487 11.73 -20.98 19.18
N LEU A 488 12.60 -21.93 19.53
CA LEU A 488 12.37 -23.36 19.34
C LEU A 488 11.40 -23.96 20.36
N SER A 489 11.07 -23.21 21.42
CA SER A 489 10.25 -23.65 22.55
C SER A 489 9.13 -22.65 22.89
N LEU A 490 8.50 -22.05 21.87
CA LEU A 490 7.35 -21.17 22.09
C LEU A 490 6.24 -21.89 22.88
N PRO A 491 5.46 -21.17 23.73
CA PRO A 491 4.39 -21.78 24.51
C PRO A 491 3.35 -22.45 23.62
N GLU A 492 2.57 -23.38 24.20
CA GLU A 492 1.46 -23.99 23.50
C GLU A 492 0.47 -22.94 22.94
N GLY A 493 -0.09 -23.22 21.78
CA GLY A 493 -0.96 -22.29 21.05
C GLY A 493 -0.23 -21.12 20.37
N HIS A 494 1.10 -21.05 20.43
CA HIS A 494 1.91 -20.05 19.72
C HIS A 494 2.62 -20.68 18.53
N PHE A 495 2.65 -19.95 17.42
CA PHE A 495 3.14 -20.46 16.15
C PHE A 495 4.07 -19.44 15.49
N HIS A 496 5.00 -19.96 14.67
CA HIS A 496 5.77 -19.17 13.72
C HIS A 496 5.03 -19.05 12.39
N ARG A 497 5.34 -18.00 11.62
CA ARG A 497 4.85 -17.80 10.26
C ARG A 497 5.90 -18.24 9.21
N LEU A 498 5.51 -19.18 8.35
CA LEU A 498 6.20 -19.53 7.11
C LEU A 498 5.52 -18.87 5.90
N GLY A 499 6.27 -18.65 4.82
CA GLY A 499 5.70 -18.28 3.50
C GLY A 499 5.39 -16.78 3.32
N LEU A 500 6.39 -15.92 3.49
CA LEU A 500 6.31 -14.45 3.29
C LEU A 500 5.25 -13.74 4.16
N GLY A 501 4.67 -14.43 5.15
CA GLY A 501 3.79 -13.86 6.15
C GLY A 501 2.43 -13.37 5.62
N ARG A 502 1.90 -13.86 4.50
CA ARG A 502 0.58 -13.39 4.01
C ARG A 502 -0.53 -13.73 5.04
N PRO A 503 -1.51 -12.82 5.27
CA PRO A 503 -2.39 -12.89 6.44
C PRO A 503 -3.44 -14.01 6.45
N LEU A 504 -3.59 -14.79 5.38
CA LEU A 504 -4.74 -15.69 5.23
C LEU A 504 -4.51 -17.12 5.77
N GLY A 505 -3.54 -17.30 6.67
CA GLY A 505 -3.42 -18.55 7.44
C GLY A 505 -2.48 -19.61 6.85
N PHE A 506 -1.85 -19.35 5.70
CA PHE A 506 -0.87 -20.28 5.13
C PHE A 506 0.45 -20.21 5.91
N GLY A 507 0.85 -21.32 6.54
CA GLY A 507 2.19 -21.47 7.11
C GLY A 507 2.32 -21.20 8.61
N SER A 508 1.29 -21.41 9.41
CA SER A 508 1.47 -21.49 10.88
C SER A 508 2.16 -22.80 11.24
N VAL A 509 3.31 -22.73 11.92
CA VAL A 509 4.04 -23.94 12.39
C VAL A 509 4.47 -23.79 13.84
N ARG A 510 4.44 -24.90 14.57
CA ARG A 510 5.04 -25.01 15.90
C ARG A 510 6.36 -25.75 15.77
N LEU A 511 7.35 -25.35 16.56
CA LEU A 511 8.62 -26.06 16.69
C LEU A 511 8.66 -26.72 18.07
N SER A 512 9.34 -27.86 18.14
CA SER A 512 9.66 -28.54 19.40
C SER A 512 11.05 -29.14 19.28
N ILE A 513 11.78 -29.17 20.39
CA ILE A 513 13.13 -29.75 20.47
C ILE A 513 12.99 -31.21 20.87
N ASP A 514 13.60 -32.10 20.10
CA ASP A 514 13.83 -33.48 20.55
C ASP A 514 15.04 -33.49 21.48
N HIS A 515 14.79 -33.47 22.79
CA HIS A 515 15.85 -33.45 23.80
C HIS A 515 16.70 -34.72 23.80
N ALA A 516 16.15 -35.87 23.41
CA ALA A 516 16.89 -37.14 23.35
C ALA A 516 17.87 -37.18 22.17
N ALA A 517 17.54 -36.49 21.06
CA ALA A 517 18.40 -36.36 19.90
C ALA A 517 19.30 -35.11 19.92
N THR A 518 19.22 -34.27 20.96
CA THR A 518 19.97 -33.01 21.06
C THR A 518 21.38 -33.26 21.57
N ARG A 519 22.37 -32.64 20.92
CA ARG A 519 23.78 -32.64 21.36
C ARG A 519 24.30 -31.21 21.41
N LEU A 520 24.72 -30.77 22.59
CA LEU A 520 25.27 -29.45 22.86
C LEU A 520 26.46 -29.58 23.80
N HIS A 521 27.55 -28.88 23.49
CA HIS A 521 28.75 -28.87 24.32
C HIS A 521 29.31 -27.45 24.41
N SER A 522 29.82 -27.10 25.59
CA SER A 522 30.48 -25.82 25.84
C SER A 522 31.88 -25.77 25.24
N GLY A 523 32.40 -24.55 25.04
CA GLY A 523 33.79 -24.35 24.61
C GLY A 523 34.82 -24.96 25.57
N ARG A 524 34.54 -24.94 26.89
CA ARG A 524 35.40 -25.58 27.90
C ARG A 524 35.49 -27.09 27.70
N GLN A 525 34.39 -27.73 27.33
CA GLN A 525 34.36 -29.18 27.08
C GLN A 525 35.11 -29.53 25.81
N TYR A 526 34.90 -28.79 24.73
CA TYR A 526 35.72 -28.96 23.53
C TYR A 526 37.20 -28.75 23.83
N ALA A 527 37.57 -27.72 24.60
CA ALA A 527 38.95 -27.49 25.00
C ALA A 527 39.52 -28.65 25.83
N ALA A 528 38.78 -29.16 26.81
CA ALA A 528 39.19 -30.30 27.62
C ALA A 528 39.33 -31.58 26.79
N PHE A 529 38.36 -31.85 25.90
CA PHE A 529 38.37 -32.96 24.97
C PHE A 529 39.58 -32.91 24.03
N TYR A 530 39.85 -31.76 23.40
CA TYR A 530 41.02 -31.58 22.54
C TYR A 530 42.33 -31.66 23.33
N SER A 531 42.36 -31.20 24.58
CA SER A 531 43.55 -31.29 25.43
C SER A 531 43.85 -32.73 25.87
N ALA A 532 42.80 -33.52 26.13
CA ALA A 532 42.94 -34.92 26.55
C ALA A 532 43.10 -35.90 25.38
N LEU A 533 42.75 -35.49 24.15
CA LEU A 533 42.67 -36.35 22.96
C LEU A 533 41.91 -37.67 23.25
N SER A 534 40.89 -37.62 24.11
CA SER A 534 40.25 -38.79 24.74
C SER A 534 39.41 -39.66 23.81
N GLY A 535 39.39 -39.40 22.50
CA GLY A 535 38.64 -40.14 21.48
C GLY A 535 37.12 -39.90 21.48
N VAL A 536 36.50 -39.74 22.65
CA VAL A 536 35.07 -39.46 22.83
C VAL A 536 34.86 -38.15 23.58
N LEU A 537 34.03 -37.27 23.02
CA LEU A 537 33.57 -36.05 23.69
C LEU A 537 32.53 -36.45 24.75
N PRO A 538 32.70 -36.10 26.04
CA PRO A 538 31.77 -36.53 27.08
C PRO A 538 30.35 -36.06 26.82
N ASP A 539 29.39 -36.94 27.11
CA ASP A 539 27.96 -36.59 27.10
C ASP A 539 27.68 -35.51 28.15
N GLU A 540 26.75 -34.63 27.82
CA GLU A 540 26.33 -33.50 28.67
C GLU A 540 24.83 -33.54 28.85
N ASP A 541 24.34 -33.00 29.97
CA ASP A 541 22.93 -32.66 30.10
C ASP A 541 22.60 -31.46 29.19
N CYS A 542 22.36 -31.77 27.92
CA CYS A 542 22.04 -30.79 26.89
C CYS A 542 20.76 -30.01 27.22
N ALA A 543 19.83 -30.61 27.97
CA ALA A 543 18.62 -29.94 28.42
C ALA A 543 18.96 -28.88 29.49
N ALA A 544 19.84 -29.19 30.44
CA ALA A 544 20.33 -28.21 31.41
C ALA A 544 21.10 -27.06 30.74
N VAL A 545 21.94 -27.34 29.74
CA VAL A 545 22.64 -26.30 28.96
C VAL A 545 21.66 -25.37 28.26
N ALA A 546 20.68 -25.93 27.54
CA ALA A 546 19.65 -25.14 26.86
C ALA A 546 18.80 -24.32 27.84
N ALA A 547 18.42 -24.90 28.98
CA ALA A 547 17.67 -24.22 30.03
C ALA A 547 18.46 -23.07 30.67
N GLY A 548 19.76 -23.27 30.90
CA GLY A 548 20.66 -22.23 31.41
C GLY A 548 20.77 -21.04 30.47
N ALA A 549 21.00 -21.29 29.18
CA ALA A 549 21.04 -20.25 28.15
C ALA A 549 19.69 -19.51 28.03
N LEU A 550 18.57 -20.25 28.04
CA LEU A 550 17.23 -19.67 28.05
C LEU A 550 16.99 -18.75 29.25
N ALA A 551 17.44 -19.16 30.45
CA ALA A 551 17.33 -18.34 31.66
C ALA A 551 18.20 -17.06 31.57
N VAL A 552 19.39 -17.12 30.97
CA VAL A 552 20.23 -15.96 30.70
C VAL A 552 19.53 -14.99 29.73
N PHE A 553 18.94 -15.50 28.66
CA PHE A 553 18.18 -14.69 27.71
C PHE A 553 16.94 -14.06 28.34
N ASN A 554 16.13 -14.83 29.08
CA ASN A 554 14.92 -14.31 29.75
C ASN A 554 15.27 -13.19 30.74
N ARG A 555 16.28 -13.39 31.61
CA ARG A 555 16.75 -12.32 32.52
C ARG A 555 17.16 -11.06 31.78
N ARG A 556 17.80 -11.19 30.61
CA ARG A 556 18.20 -10.05 29.78
C ARG A 556 16.99 -9.31 29.20
N VAL A 557 15.98 -10.04 28.73
CA VAL A 557 14.73 -9.47 28.22
C VAL A 557 13.96 -8.78 29.34
N ASP A 558 13.79 -9.44 30.49
CA ASP A 558 13.05 -8.93 31.65
C ASP A 558 13.72 -7.68 32.25
N GLY A 559 15.05 -7.60 32.19
CA GLY A 559 15.81 -6.42 32.64
C GLY A 559 15.69 -5.19 31.74
N ILE A 560 15.07 -5.29 30.55
CA ILE A 560 14.95 -4.19 29.59
C ILE A 560 13.47 -3.98 29.24
N PRO A 561 12.79 -2.95 29.77
CA PRO A 561 11.36 -2.73 29.57
C PRO A 561 10.90 -2.68 28.10
N ALA A 562 11.76 -2.19 27.20
CA ALA A 562 11.46 -2.18 25.76
C ALA A 562 11.45 -3.58 25.15
N LEU A 563 12.35 -4.49 25.58
CA LEU A 563 12.38 -5.87 25.10
C LEU A 563 11.21 -6.70 25.64
N VAL A 564 10.76 -6.42 26.87
CA VAL A 564 9.51 -6.99 27.41
C VAL A 564 8.34 -6.70 26.48
N LYS A 565 8.15 -5.44 26.07
CA LYS A 565 7.09 -5.06 25.11
C LYS A 565 7.22 -5.78 23.77
N VAL A 566 8.45 -5.93 23.26
CA VAL A 566 8.70 -6.64 21.99
C VAL A 566 8.36 -8.12 22.11
N ARG A 567 8.76 -8.78 23.21
CA ARG A 567 8.41 -10.17 23.51
C ARG A 567 6.91 -10.35 23.59
N ASP A 568 6.22 -9.52 24.36
CA ASP A 568 4.78 -9.63 24.58
C ASP A 568 4.00 -9.40 23.28
N ALA A 569 4.44 -8.44 22.45
CA ALA A 569 3.90 -8.23 21.11
C ALA A 569 4.12 -9.43 20.19
N LEU A 570 5.30 -10.06 20.22
CA LEU A 570 5.61 -11.25 19.43
C LEU A 570 4.71 -12.42 19.85
N LEU A 571 4.57 -12.65 21.16
CA LEU A 571 3.69 -13.70 21.70
C LEU A 571 2.22 -13.44 21.35
N ALA A 572 1.74 -12.20 21.46
CA ALA A 572 0.38 -11.83 21.08
C ALA A 572 0.10 -12.14 19.60
N VAL A 573 1.03 -11.81 18.70
CA VAL A 573 0.94 -12.12 17.27
C VAL A 573 0.97 -13.63 17.03
N ALA A 574 1.92 -14.34 17.66
CA ALA A 574 2.17 -15.77 17.48
C ALA A 574 1.00 -16.63 17.97
N ARG A 575 0.31 -16.19 19.03
CA ARG A 575 -0.92 -16.81 19.53
C ARG A 575 -2.14 -16.44 18.70
N GLY A 576 -2.21 -15.20 18.22
CA GLY A 576 -3.45 -14.61 17.70
C GLY A 576 -4.45 -14.30 18.81
N ASN A 577 -5.59 -13.72 18.43
CA ASN A 577 -6.67 -13.40 19.35
C ASN A 577 -7.92 -14.19 18.96
N PRO A 578 -8.40 -15.12 19.82
CA PRO A 578 -9.55 -15.96 19.50
C PRO A 578 -10.87 -15.18 19.40
N ASP A 579 -10.93 -13.96 19.95
CA ASP A 579 -12.14 -13.13 19.97
C ASP A 579 -12.25 -12.27 18.70
N LEU A 580 -11.12 -11.95 18.04
CA LEU A 580 -11.09 -11.08 16.87
C LEU A 580 -10.87 -11.84 15.56
N PRO A 581 -11.60 -11.50 14.49
CA PRO A 581 -11.33 -12.08 13.18
C PRO A 581 -10.07 -11.45 12.59
N VAL A 582 -9.25 -12.25 11.88
CA VAL A 582 -8.07 -11.75 11.16
C VAL A 582 -8.41 -11.62 9.68
N HIS A 583 -8.62 -10.40 9.22
CA HIS A 583 -8.85 -10.07 7.82
C HIS A 583 -8.34 -8.66 7.46
N TYR A 584 -8.26 -8.36 6.16
CA TYR A 584 -7.99 -6.99 5.73
C TYR A 584 -9.11 -6.04 6.17
N PRO A 585 -8.80 -4.79 6.55
CA PRO A 585 -9.84 -3.84 6.86
C PRO A 585 -10.70 -3.58 5.60
N ARG A 586 -12.01 -3.54 5.80
CA ARG A 586 -13.00 -3.36 4.72
C ARG A 586 -14.12 -2.43 5.15
N THR A 587 -14.77 -1.81 4.17
CA THR A 587 -16.02 -1.09 4.39
C THR A 587 -17.14 -2.08 4.69
N ARG A 588 -18.19 -1.61 5.37
CA ARG A 588 -19.40 -2.36 5.66
C ARG A 588 -20.53 -1.83 4.79
N ASP A 589 -21.15 -2.69 4.00
CA ASP A 589 -22.36 -2.33 3.26
C ASP A 589 -23.50 -1.99 4.23
N VAL A 590 -24.11 -0.82 4.04
CA VAL A 590 -25.17 -0.29 4.90
C VAL A 590 -26.45 -1.14 4.88
N ARG A 591 -26.61 -1.99 3.85
CA ARG A 591 -27.75 -2.90 3.71
C ARG A 591 -27.58 -4.19 4.54
N LEU A 592 -26.38 -4.47 5.06
CA LEU A 592 -26.16 -5.60 5.97
C LEU A 592 -26.86 -5.34 7.31
N SER A 593 -27.57 -6.34 7.82
CA SER A 593 -28.25 -6.28 9.12
C SER A 593 -27.28 -5.88 10.23
N PRO A 594 -27.60 -4.92 11.10
CA PRO A 594 -26.75 -4.51 12.22
C PRO A 594 -26.33 -5.67 13.15
N ALA A 595 -27.10 -6.76 13.18
CA ALA A 595 -26.78 -7.98 13.93
C ALA A 595 -25.55 -8.74 13.39
N VAL A 596 -25.13 -8.45 12.16
CA VAL A 596 -23.89 -8.99 11.56
C VAL A 596 -22.71 -8.23 12.13
N THR A 597 -22.03 -8.79 13.13
CA THR A 597 -20.87 -8.16 13.79
C THR A 597 -19.62 -8.21 12.93
N VAL A 598 -19.45 -9.28 12.14
CA VAL A 598 -18.34 -9.44 11.17
C VAL A 598 -18.93 -9.34 9.77
N ALA A 599 -18.56 -8.31 9.01
CA ALA A 599 -19.04 -8.19 7.63
C ALA A 599 -18.43 -9.31 6.76
N PRO A 600 -19.21 -9.96 5.88
CA PRO A 600 -18.67 -10.96 4.95
C PRO A 600 -17.66 -10.33 3.97
N PRO A 601 -16.77 -11.14 3.38
CA PRO A 601 -15.95 -10.71 2.24
C PRO A 601 -16.82 -10.13 1.12
N ASP A 602 -16.41 -8.99 0.56
CA ASP A 602 -17.12 -8.39 -0.57
C ASP A 602 -16.73 -9.12 -1.87
N PRO A 603 -17.68 -9.69 -2.61
CA PRO A 603 -17.37 -10.46 -3.82
C PRO A 603 -16.73 -9.63 -4.94
N ARG A 604 -16.80 -8.30 -4.86
CA ARG A 604 -16.18 -7.37 -5.81
C ARG A 604 -14.70 -7.12 -5.52
N GLY A 605 -14.15 -7.64 -4.42
CA GLY A 605 -12.73 -7.46 -4.06
C GLY A 605 -12.35 -6.03 -3.64
N ARG A 606 -13.31 -5.18 -3.25
CA ARG A 606 -13.11 -3.74 -3.01
C ARG A 606 -12.58 -3.38 -1.62
N ASN A 607 -11.68 -4.19 -1.05
CA ASN A 607 -11.05 -3.91 0.25
C ASN A 607 -10.29 -2.57 0.27
N PHE A 608 -9.84 -2.07 -0.89
CA PHE A 608 -9.19 -0.77 -1.02
C PHE A 608 -10.10 0.41 -0.61
N GLU A 609 -11.43 0.24 -0.66
CA GLU A 609 -12.39 1.29 -0.27
C GLU A 609 -12.22 1.72 1.18
N TRP A 610 -11.82 0.79 2.07
CA TRP A 610 -11.56 1.16 3.46
C TRP A 610 -10.44 2.19 3.56
N PHE A 611 -9.40 2.07 2.75
CA PHE A 611 -8.28 3.02 2.74
C PHE A 611 -8.74 4.38 2.20
N SER A 612 -9.48 4.39 1.10
CA SER A 612 -10.08 5.62 0.54
C SER A 612 -10.98 6.33 1.55
N GLU A 613 -11.79 5.57 2.28
CA GLU A 613 -12.64 6.10 3.34
C GLU A 613 -11.80 6.55 4.54
N ASN A 614 -10.77 5.82 4.96
CA ASN A 614 -9.86 6.25 6.04
C ASN A 614 -9.14 7.57 5.71
N GLU A 615 -8.91 7.86 4.44
CA GLU A 615 -8.26 9.10 3.98
C GLU A 615 -9.26 10.17 3.51
N ARG A 616 -10.57 9.97 3.73
CA ARG A 616 -11.61 10.89 3.27
C ARG A 616 -11.36 12.29 3.86
N LEU A 617 -11.43 13.29 2.99
CA LEU A 617 -11.32 14.69 3.39
C LEU A 617 -12.71 15.34 3.57
N GLU A 618 -12.85 16.17 4.59
CA GLU A 618 -13.95 17.11 4.80
C GLU A 618 -13.36 18.50 5.04
N LYS A 619 -13.80 19.49 4.26
CA LYS A 619 -13.31 20.88 4.33
C LYS A 619 -11.77 20.97 4.29
N GLY A 620 -11.13 20.15 3.44
CA GLY A 620 -9.68 20.15 3.23
C GLY A 620 -8.85 19.45 4.32
N ARG A 621 -9.48 18.82 5.32
CA ARG A 621 -8.80 18.05 6.37
C ARG A 621 -9.32 16.62 6.38
N VAL A 622 -8.56 15.69 6.96
CA VAL A 622 -9.06 14.32 7.18
C VAL A 622 -10.33 14.41 8.02
N ALA A 623 -11.39 13.74 7.56
CA ALA A 623 -12.69 13.80 8.18
C ALA A 623 -12.66 13.22 9.62
N PRO A 624 -13.49 13.74 10.55
CA PRO A 624 -13.50 13.26 11.93
C PRO A 624 -13.70 11.75 12.05
N GLY A 625 -12.98 11.11 12.98
CA GLY A 625 -13.03 9.66 13.21
C GLY A 625 -12.32 8.81 12.16
N ARG A 626 -11.54 9.44 11.27
CA ARG A 626 -10.76 8.80 10.20
C ARG A 626 -9.27 9.16 10.31
N GLY A 627 -8.47 8.70 9.35
CA GLY A 627 -7.01 8.88 9.34
C GLY A 627 -6.27 7.89 10.25
N ARG A 628 -6.90 6.77 10.57
CA ARG A 628 -6.44 5.79 11.57
C ARG A 628 -5.14 5.11 11.17
N ALA A 629 -4.23 4.97 12.11
CA ALA A 629 -3.04 4.13 12.00
C ALA A 629 -3.34 2.64 12.32
N LEU A 630 -2.38 1.75 12.07
CA LEU A 630 -2.48 0.37 12.57
C LEU A 630 -2.41 0.34 14.11
N PRO A 631 -3.23 -0.47 14.79
CA PRO A 631 -3.13 -0.65 16.22
C PRO A 631 -1.79 -1.31 16.61
N ALA A 632 -1.47 -1.28 17.90
CA ALA A 632 -0.37 -2.08 18.44
C ALA A 632 -0.69 -3.57 18.38
N ALA A 633 0.33 -4.43 18.45
CA ALA A 633 0.19 -5.88 18.34
C ALA A 633 -0.52 -6.54 19.53
N ASP A 634 -0.69 -5.81 20.63
CA ASP A 634 -1.39 -6.20 21.85
C ASP A 634 -2.75 -5.51 22.01
N ALA A 635 -3.18 -4.72 21.00
CA ALA A 635 -4.45 -4.03 21.04
C ALA A 635 -5.63 -5.00 21.01
N LYS A 636 -6.64 -4.71 21.84
CA LYS A 636 -7.86 -5.54 21.97
C LYS A 636 -8.98 -5.12 21.03
N ASP A 637 -8.92 -3.91 20.48
CA ASP A 637 -9.95 -3.38 19.60
C ASP A 637 -9.57 -3.56 18.13
N PRO A 638 -10.48 -4.10 17.28
CA PRO A 638 -10.24 -4.19 15.86
C PRO A 638 -10.29 -2.81 15.20
N LEU A 639 -9.72 -2.70 13.99
CA LEU A 639 -9.92 -1.51 13.16
C LEU A 639 -11.40 -1.33 12.83
N THR A 640 -11.89 -0.10 12.99
CA THR A 640 -13.28 0.25 12.70
C THR A 640 -13.61 0.01 11.22
N ALA A 641 -14.71 -0.70 10.95
CA ALA A 641 -15.28 -0.79 9.62
C ALA A 641 -16.06 0.49 9.31
N TYR A 642 -15.71 1.18 8.21
CA TYR A 642 -16.46 2.35 7.76
C TYR A 642 -17.72 1.94 6.99
N PRO A 643 -18.83 2.67 7.09
CA PRO A 643 -19.97 2.45 6.21
C PRO A 643 -19.53 2.68 4.76
N ALA A 644 -19.82 1.73 3.88
CA ALA A 644 -19.65 1.90 2.45
C ALA A 644 -20.57 3.04 1.99
N LYS A 645 -20.10 3.88 1.04
CA LYS A 645 -21.00 4.80 0.37
C LYS A 645 -22.07 3.97 -0.35
N GLY A 646 -23.35 4.24 -0.06
CA GLY A 646 -24.45 3.61 -0.78
C GLY A 646 -24.22 3.75 -2.28
N GLY A 647 -24.46 2.68 -3.04
CA GLY A 647 -24.11 2.51 -4.46
C GLY A 647 -24.76 3.48 -5.46
N ASN A 648 -25.21 4.66 -5.05
CA ASN A 648 -25.49 5.73 -5.98
C ASN A 648 -24.16 6.40 -6.35
N GLY A 649 -23.61 5.98 -7.47
CA GLY A 649 -22.57 6.70 -8.19
C GLY A 649 -23.05 8.12 -8.52
N GLN A 650 -22.87 9.04 -7.59
CA GLN A 650 -22.80 10.47 -7.87
C GLN A 650 -21.58 11.02 -7.16
N TRP A 651 -20.48 11.07 -7.91
CA TRP A 651 -19.39 11.97 -7.62
C TRP A 651 -19.95 13.39 -7.53
N GLY A 652 -19.93 13.95 -6.33
CA GLY A 652 -20.00 15.38 -6.03
C GLY A 652 -21.11 16.15 -6.74
N ASN A 653 -22.31 16.16 -6.15
CA ASN A 653 -23.15 17.35 -6.24
C ASN A 653 -23.56 17.76 -4.83
N THR A 654 -22.88 18.79 -4.32
CA THR A 654 -23.31 19.53 -3.13
C THR A 654 -24.70 20.09 -3.40
N ARG A 655 -25.75 19.37 -2.97
CA ARG A 655 -27.04 20.00 -2.75
C ARG A 655 -26.88 20.94 -1.56
N ARG A 656 -26.82 22.23 -1.87
CA ARG A 656 -27.13 23.32 -0.94
C ARG A 656 -28.52 23.01 -0.37
N SER A 657 -28.62 22.74 0.93
CA SER A 657 -29.87 23.01 1.64
C SER A 657 -29.92 24.52 1.84
N SER A 658 -30.61 25.21 0.94
CA SER A 658 -31.42 26.34 1.38
C SER A 658 -32.49 25.73 2.27
N ASP A 659 -32.48 26.09 3.54
CA ASP A 659 -33.66 26.60 4.22
C ASP A 659 -33.23 27.03 5.62
N GLY A 660 -33.14 28.35 5.77
CA GLY A 660 -33.06 28.99 7.06
C GLY A 660 -34.47 29.22 7.60
N GLY A 661 -34.57 29.16 8.92
CA GLY A 661 -35.48 30.02 9.67
C GLY A 661 -36.78 29.39 10.15
N GLY A 662 -36.81 29.11 11.45
CA GLY A 662 -37.88 29.65 12.28
C GLY A 662 -38.94 28.66 12.79
N GLY A 663 -38.81 28.32 14.07
CA GLY A 663 -39.90 28.58 15.02
C GLY A 663 -40.87 27.45 15.37
N LYS A 664 -40.75 27.05 16.64
CA LYS A 664 -41.84 26.78 17.60
C LYS A 664 -42.58 25.43 17.59
N SER A 665 -42.28 24.68 18.65
CA SER A 665 -43.20 24.06 19.63
C SER A 665 -44.35 23.15 19.16
N GLY A 666 -44.34 21.90 19.64
CA GLY A 666 -45.56 21.08 19.74
C GLY A 666 -45.26 19.62 20.10
N ARG A 667 -45.64 19.23 21.32
CA ARG A 667 -45.48 17.89 21.92
C ARG A 667 -46.35 16.80 21.24
N PRO A 668 -46.12 15.51 21.54
CA PRO A 668 -46.59 14.35 20.78
C PRO A 668 -47.94 13.79 21.29
N SER A 669 -48.70 13.11 20.44
CA SER A 669 -49.63 12.06 20.89
C SER A 669 -50.17 11.17 19.76
N HIS A 670 -50.08 9.86 20.00
CA HIS A 670 -51.01 8.79 19.66
C HIS A 670 -51.26 8.32 18.20
N ARG A 671 -50.77 7.08 17.96
CA ARG A 671 -51.42 5.89 17.33
C ARG A 671 -52.97 5.85 17.42
N PRO A 672 -53.69 4.88 16.78
CA PRO A 672 -53.28 3.87 15.78
C PRO A 672 -54.27 3.67 14.60
N ARG A 673 -53.79 3.04 13.52
CA ARG A 673 -54.26 1.72 13.03
C ARG A 673 -53.17 1.12 12.14
#